data_AF-A0A084AYF1-F1
#
_entry.id   AF-A0A084AYF1-F1
#
_cell.length_a   1.000
_cell.length_b   1.000
_cell.length_c   1.000
_cell.angle_alpha   90.00
_cell.angle_beta   90.00
_cell.angle_gamma   90.00
#
_symmetry.space_group_name_H-M   'P 1'
#
loop_
_entity.id
_entity.type
_entity.pdbx_description
1 polymer ?
#
loop_
_entity_poly.entity_id
_entity_poly.type
_entity_poly.pdbx_seq_one_letter_code
_entity_poly.pdbx_strand_id
1 'polypeptide(L)'
;MAISWKSFDFFEVAQISLPDEETQQLFASNDVSSLCTGSDSLFLGSFTGWVSIIGKSWKVARRFQAHETGAITQLQQVEGTSLLVTVAEDGSSEPVLKVWALDKLVKKTNLPTCLSTVNISNGLRQFPISAFAATDDLTQIAVGFANGAVVVIRGDLIHDLGTKQRIVFESEEPVTGVQLATDDKITTLFVSTTSKILKLGLSKKGQGLPPKTVEDVGCAVGCMTFDRNTGDVVVAREDAIYTYHLDGRGPPKAYESPKSLVAMSQHYVALACPPASSNSKDPGAMRRRFGSSTTDAIFNASTFVVLEPDLRIIAHQETMISPVRRIFNVWGDLFTMTDEGKIFRYHEKSLQQRLEMLYQKNMYPLAVELAQNAGMDAQQQSLIYRKFGDHLYQKSDYDGAMLQYIRAIDTTEPSQVIRKFLDTQRIHNLIQYLEQLHEHMKATSDHTTLLLNCYAKLKDIDKLEKFIKSPGDLKFDLDTAITMCRQGGYYEQAAYLAKKHGEIDLVVDIVIEDSKDYSEALDFIWRQDPAVAYGCLDKYARVLIENCPEEATKLFVDYFTGKYKPRRTVMAVADSGTPSSVGFAAGAASAVQNLSNLLPLPYMNPAAIANSGTSGNADATVSDGPIVIDDEATAPKYTPPPPRAAFSSFIDHPDEFITFLEACLEDKQLDTSDQTDLYTTLFEMYLYKSTEKKGQQHREEWEAKAKKLIEGEHVPMESSNVLLLSHLSDFRDGTVLVKEQARLLFDIFRSYTSAKDTRGAMKALRKYGPEEPQLYPAALAYLTSDPKVLEEAGQDELAAVLAKIDKDGLMAPLQVIQTLVGQSSSGVATMGMIKPYLHDTISRERKEIAVNRNRIATLRTDTEKRRAELTDLGTKPAVFQATRLSSTEDNILSFEVESSIYKIMRPGAKAIAEHFSKSLTAFQASQDAFRVLCTAPHQGGLEPRRPAASIKKLIVLDSSYNPPTCAHAEMAKSAIKATGLQGTRLMLLLAVNNADKAPQPASFPQRLGMMEAFAYDLLDELRLWDGAEGEKKEEREEVKGDRLEIDLAVTTMPYFHDKSQAIVDSGFYPTETEQTFLAGFDTLIRVFNPKYYGSPDSLSEASSQPPIKAALGPLFRRARLRITTRPDNDWGSGEEQRRYVKELEGGRLAEIGGDTDWLARVDLVDGVGGAVSSSRARELVREGNVEELSGLVGERVRRWIDREGLYA
;
A
#
# COMPACT_ATOMS: atom_id res chain seq x y z
N MET A 1 27.34 -40.51 -20.57
CA MET A 1 27.86 -39.29 -21.21
C MET A 1 29.18 -38.96 -20.55
N ALA A 2 30.30 -39.00 -21.28
CA ALA A 2 31.59 -38.58 -20.74
C ALA A 2 31.50 -37.07 -20.44
N ILE A 3 31.54 -36.70 -19.17
CA ILE A 3 31.35 -35.31 -18.74
C ILE A 3 32.67 -34.58 -19.05
N SER A 4 32.67 -33.78 -20.11
CA SER A 4 33.83 -33.06 -20.62
C SER A 4 34.23 -31.90 -19.69
N TRP A 5 35.53 -31.75 -19.45
CA TRP A 5 36.11 -30.58 -18.78
C TRP A 5 35.84 -29.29 -19.57
N LYS A 6 35.60 -28.18 -18.87
CA LYS A 6 35.35 -26.87 -19.49
C LYS A 6 36.54 -25.94 -19.25
N SER A 7 37.07 -25.36 -20.31
CA SER A 7 38.25 -24.48 -20.23
C SER A 7 37.88 -23.00 -20.10
N PHE A 8 38.49 -22.33 -19.14
CA PHE A 8 38.41 -20.90 -18.88
C PHE A 8 39.80 -20.38 -18.48
N ASP A 9 40.07 -19.10 -18.71
CA ASP A 9 41.34 -18.47 -18.30
C ASP A 9 41.13 -17.66 -17.03
N PHE A 10 41.08 -18.35 -15.90
CA PHE A 10 40.89 -17.77 -14.57
C PHE A 10 42.17 -17.15 -13.98
N PHE A 11 43.31 -17.35 -14.64
CA PHE A 11 44.59 -16.81 -14.20
C PHE A 11 45.12 -15.74 -15.16
N GLU A 12 45.74 -14.72 -14.60
CA GLU A 12 46.60 -13.78 -15.33
C GLU A 12 48.04 -14.27 -15.23
N VAL A 13 48.63 -14.56 -16.39
CA VAL A 13 49.99 -15.10 -16.49
C VAL A 13 50.97 -13.97 -16.80
N ALA A 14 52.03 -13.88 -16.01
CA ALA A 14 53.12 -12.96 -16.26
C ALA A 14 54.46 -13.66 -16.05
N GLN A 15 55.36 -13.57 -17.03
CA GLN A 15 56.75 -13.96 -16.84
C GLN A 15 57.46 -12.90 -15.99
N ILE A 16 58.17 -13.32 -14.94
CA ILE A 16 58.84 -12.41 -14.02
C ILE A 16 60.23 -12.07 -14.56
N SER A 17 60.51 -10.78 -14.71
CA SER A 17 61.86 -10.28 -14.94
C SER A 17 62.59 -10.19 -13.60
N LEU A 18 63.58 -11.06 -13.38
CA LEU A 18 64.42 -11.04 -12.19
C LEU A 18 65.29 -9.78 -12.20
N PRO A 19 65.23 -8.91 -11.17
CA PRO A 19 65.83 -7.56 -11.22
C PRO A 19 67.34 -7.53 -11.01
N ASP A 20 67.90 -8.48 -10.24
CA ASP A 20 69.32 -8.50 -9.87
C ASP A 20 70.06 -9.61 -10.65
N GLU A 21 71.28 -9.32 -11.13
CA GLU A 21 72.12 -10.27 -11.89
C GLU A 21 72.49 -11.51 -11.05
N GLU A 22 72.68 -11.33 -9.73
CA GLU A 22 72.91 -12.44 -8.79
C GLU A 22 71.70 -13.41 -8.73
N THR A 23 70.47 -12.88 -8.71
CA THR A 23 69.26 -13.70 -8.71
C THR A 23 69.08 -14.39 -10.06
N GLN A 24 69.36 -13.69 -11.17
CA GLN A 24 69.33 -14.30 -12.50
C GLN A 24 70.31 -15.46 -12.61
N GLN A 25 71.54 -15.29 -12.13
CA GLN A 25 72.54 -16.36 -12.11
C GLN A 25 72.08 -17.54 -11.25
N LEU A 26 71.50 -17.31 -10.07
CA LEU A 26 70.99 -18.38 -9.20
C LEU A 26 69.94 -19.28 -9.87
N PHE A 27 69.01 -18.69 -10.65
CA PHE A 27 67.98 -19.46 -11.35
C PHE A 27 68.46 -20.01 -12.71
N ALA A 28 69.33 -19.30 -13.42
CA ALA A 28 69.82 -19.69 -14.75
C ALA A 28 70.97 -20.72 -14.72
N SER A 29 71.81 -20.72 -13.67
CA SER A 29 72.92 -21.68 -13.53
C SER A 29 72.45 -23.09 -13.17
N ASN A 30 71.14 -23.29 -12.97
CA ASN A 30 70.53 -24.53 -12.50
C ASN A 30 71.06 -24.97 -11.11
N ASP A 31 71.69 -24.07 -10.35
CA ASP A 31 72.28 -24.34 -9.03
C ASP A 31 71.25 -24.67 -7.93
N VAL A 32 69.96 -24.47 -8.22
CA VAL A 32 68.85 -24.78 -7.31
C VAL A 32 68.59 -26.28 -7.32
N SER A 33 68.73 -26.90 -6.15
CA SER A 33 68.48 -28.32 -5.89
C SER A 33 67.09 -28.55 -5.28
N SER A 34 66.74 -27.76 -4.27
CA SER A 34 65.46 -27.78 -3.57
C SER A 34 64.88 -26.38 -3.43
N LEU A 35 63.56 -26.30 -3.37
CA LEU A 35 62.80 -25.06 -3.25
C LEU A 35 61.73 -25.26 -2.18
N CYS A 36 61.62 -24.31 -1.27
CA CYS A 36 60.57 -24.29 -0.25
C CYS A 36 59.92 -22.91 -0.21
N THR A 37 58.61 -22.91 -0.09
CA THR A 37 57.83 -21.70 0.16
C THR A 37 57.70 -21.45 1.64
N GLY A 38 57.75 -20.19 1.99
CA GLY A 38 57.65 -19.74 3.36
C GLY A 38 56.53 -18.75 3.60
N SER A 39 56.36 -18.36 4.86
CA SER A 39 55.31 -17.42 5.27
C SER A 39 55.42 -16.06 4.56
N ASP A 40 56.63 -15.53 4.39
CA ASP A 40 56.86 -14.27 3.68
C ASP A 40 58.10 -14.29 2.75
N SER A 41 58.73 -15.44 2.56
CA SER A 41 59.97 -15.57 1.78
C SER A 41 60.04 -16.90 1.05
N LEU A 42 60.77 -16.91 -0.07
CA LEU A 42 61.08 -18.10 -0.85
C LEU A 42 62.49 -18.58 -0.47
N PHE A 43 62.65 -19.87 -0.19
CA PHE A 43 63.93 -20.46 0.19
C PHE A 43 64.43 -21.38 -0.91
N LEU A 44 65.69 -21.21 -1.30
CA LEU A 44 66.36 -22.02 -2.31
C LEU A 44 67.56 -22.73 -1.68
N GLY A 45 67.62 -24.05 -1.84
CA GLY A 45 68.78 -24.86 -1.48
C GLY A 45 69.66 -25.12 -2.71
N SER A 46 70.98 -24.98 -2.57
CA SER A 46 71.95 -25.27 -3.63
C SER A 46 72.56 -26.66 -3.51
N PHE A 47 73.05 -27.20 -4.63
CA PHE A 47 73.89 -28.41 -4.66
C PHE A 47 75.19 -28.27 -3.86
N THR A 48 75.60 -27.04 -3.54
CA THR A 48 76.82 -26.72 -2.78
C THR A 48 76.60 -26.49 -1.28
N GLY A 49 75.41 -26.80 -0.74
CA GLY A 49 75.13 -26.67 0.69
C GLY A 49 74.70 -25.26 1.15
N TRP A 50 74.47 -24.34 0.21
CA TRP A 50 74.00 -22.97 0.49
C TRP A 50 72.48 -22.84 0.48
N VAL A 51 71.96 -22.00 1.37
CA VAL A 51 70.55 -21.58 1.39
C VAL A 51 70.46 -20.09 1.06
N SER A 52 69.64 -19.75 0.07
CA SER A 52 69.31 -18.38 -0.32
C SER A 52 67.86 -18.07 0.00
N ILE A 53 67.62 -16.96 0.69
CA ILE A 53 66.29 -16.46 1.07
C ILE A 53 65.93 -15.30 0.14
N ILE A 54 64.79 -15.38 -0.54
CA ILE A 54 64.30 -14.39 -1.50
C ILE A 54 63.03 -13.74 -0.95
N GLY A 55 62.99 -12.41 -0.95
CA GLY A 55 61.82 -11.62 -0.55
C GLY A 55 60.87 -11.31 -1.71
N LYS A 56 59.74 -10.64 -1.41
CA LYS A 56 58.70 -10.24 -2.39
C LYS A 56 59.20 -9.46 -3.60
N SER A 57 60.30 -8.71 -3.45
CA SER A 57 60.94 -7.94 -4.52
C SER A 57 61.79 -8.80 -5.47
N TRP A 58 61.78 -10.13 -5.32
CA TRP A 58 62.66 -11.07 -6.04
C TRP A 58 64.15 -10.79 -5.84
N LYS A 59 64.50 -10.15 -4.71
CA LYS A 59 65.87 -9.90 -4.28
C LYS A 59 66.30 -10.90 -3.22
N VAL A 60 67.58 -11.28 -3.24
CA VAL A 60 68.18 -12.14 -2.22
C VAL A 60 68.28 -11.34 -0.92
N ALA A 61 67.45 -11.67 0.06
CA ALA A 61 67.45 -11.04 1.38
C ALA A 61 68.64 -11.53 2.23
N ARG A 62 68.98 -12.82 2.13
CA ARG A 62 70.10 -13.42 2.85
C ARG A 62 70.57 -14.69 2.17
N ARG A 63 71.87 -14.97 2.25
CA ARG A 63 72.48 -16.23 1.82
C ARG A 63 73.41 -16.74 2.92
N PHE A 64 73.30 -18.02 3.27
CA PHE A 64 74.13 -18.65 4.30
C PHE A 64 74.45 -20.10 3.96
N GLN A 65 75.58 -20.58 4.44
CA GLN A 65 75.99 -21.98 4.27
C GLN A 65 75.34 -22.83 5.36
N ALA A 66 74.41 -23.71 4.98
CA ALA A 66 73.74 -24.60 5.93
C ALA A 66 74.55 -25.89 6.14
N HIS A 67 75.19 -26.38 5.08
CA HIS A 67 76.01 -27.60 5.12
C HIS A 67 77.36 -27.35 4.48
N GLU A 68 78.41 -27.90 5.10
CA GLU A 68 79.80 -27.76 4.61
C GLU A 68 80.04 -28.64 3.38
N THR A 69 79.40 -29.80 3.34
CA THR A 69 79.43 -30.78 2.24
C THR A 69 78.03 -31.33 1.98
N GLY A 70 77.77 -31.76 0.74
CA GLY A 70 76.50 -32.34 0.31
C GLY A 70 75.48 -31.35 -0.29
N ALA A 71 74.64 -31.87 -1.16
CA ALA A 71 73.56 -31.14 -1.82
C ALA A 71 72.33 -31.08 -0.92
N ILE A 72 71.66 -29.93 -0.85
CA ILE A 72 70.41 -29.78 -0.07
C ILE A 72 69.24 -30.37 -0.85
N THR A 73 68.92 -31.64 -0.63
CA THR A 73 67.88 -32.33 -1.41
C THR A 73 66.47 -32.02 -0.92
N GLN A 74 66.29 -31.77 0.38
CA GLN A 74 64.99 -31.41 0.97
C GLN A 74 65.10 -30.14 1.81
N LEU A 75 64.09 -29.29 1.66
CA LEU A 75 63.98 -27.99 2.32
C LEU A 75 62.52 -27.80 2.74
N GLN A 76 62.28 -27.54 4.01
CA GLN A 76 60.93 -27.27 4.52
C GLN A 76 60.97 -26.17 5.58
N GLN A 77 60.26 -25.07 5.35
CA GLN A 77 59.98 -24.07 6.39
C GLN A 77 58.67 -24.45 7.08
N VAL A 78 58.65 -24.35 8.41
CA VAL A 78 57.42 -24.49 9.19
C VAL A 78 56.63 -23.19 9.09
N GLU A 79 55.41 -23.30 8.56
CA GLU A 79 54.55 -22.15 8.32
C GLU A 79 54.17 -21.45 9.63
N GLY A 80 54.14 -20.12 9.64
CA GLY A 80 53.88 -19.33 10.85
C GLY A 80 55.05 -19.22 11.85
N THR A 81 56.18 -19.91 11.61
CA THR A 81 57.37 -19.83 12.47
C THR A 81 58.63 -19.40 11.70
N SER A 82 59.69 -19.08 12.45
CA SER A 82 61.01 -18.77 11.90
C SER A 82 61.87 -20.02 11.69
N LEU A 83 61.31 -21.22 11.74
CA LEU A 83 62.06 -22.48 11.70
C LEU A 83 62.20 -23.00 10.27
N LEU A 84 63.43 -23.32 9.88
CA LEU A 84 63.76 -23.90 8.59
C LEU A 84 64.48 -25.25 8.78
N VAL A 85 63.96 -26.30 8.16
CA VAL A 85 64.57 -27.62 8.13
C VAL A 85 65.30 -27.80 6.81
N THR A 86 66.57 -28.22 6.90
CA THR A 86 67.39 -28.53 5.73
C THR A 86 67.95 -29.94 5.84
N VAL A 87 67.87 -30.71 4.76
CA VAL A 87 68.48 -32.04 4.67
C VAL A 87 69.50 -32.03 3.55
N ALA A 88 70.74 -32.43 3.87
CA ALA A 88 71.82 -32.55 2.89
C ALA A 88 72.25 -34.00 2.70
N GLU A 89 72.57 -34.35 1.46
CA GLU A 89 73.05 -35.66 1.04
C GLU A 89 74.34 -35.51 0.23
N ASP A 90 75.37 -36.30 0.56
CA ASP A 90 76.68 -36.28 -0.10
C ASP A 90 77.02 -37.61 -0.80
N GLY A 91 76.01 -38.48 -0.97
CA GLY A 91 76.10 -39.80 -1.62
C GLY A 91 76.97 -40.85 -0.92
N SER A 92 77.89 -40.43 -0.05
CA SER A 92 78.88 -41.27 0.66
C SER A 92 78.67 -41.32 2.18
N SER A 93 77.99 -40.32 2.74
CA SER A 93 77.66 -40.18 4.17
C SER A 93 76.15 -40.33 4.41
N GLU A 94 75.77 -40.59 5.66
CA GLU A 94 74.35 -40.58 6.05
C GLU A 94 73.76 -39.17 5.88
N PRO A 95 72.50 -39.05 5.40
CA PRO A 95 71.85 -37.75 5.25
C PRO A 95 71.79 -36.99 6.58
N VAL A 96 72.14 -35.71 6.55
CA VAL A 96 72.16 -34.86 7.76
C VAL A 96 71.00 -33.87 7.72
N LEU A 97 70.15 -33.95 8.72
CA LEU A 97 69.05 -33.02 8.97
C LEU A 97 69.49 -31.94 9.95
N LYS A 98 69.25 -30.67 9.61
CA LYS A 98 69.48 -29.52 10.51
C LYS A 98 68.23 -28.67 10.62
N VAL A 99 67.96 -28.18 11.82
CA VAL A 99 66.87 -27.22 12.09
C VAL A 99 67.48 -25.87 12.42
N TRP A 100 67.04 -24.82 11.73
CA TRP A 100 67.56 -23.47 11.82
C TRP A 100 66.51 -22.50 12.35
N ALA A 101 66.90 -21.65 13.29
CA ALA A 101 66.11 -20.50 13.74
C ALA A 101 66.52 -19.24 12.96
N LEU A 102 65.63 -18.74 12.10
CA LEU A 102 65.89 -17.57 11.25
C LEU A 102 65.81 -16.24 11.99
N ASP A 103 65.09 -16.21 13.13
CA ASP A 103 64.93 -15.06 14.05
C ASP A 103 66.15 -14.90 14.98
N LYS A 104 66.70 -16.00 15.47
CA LYS A 104 67.88 -16.01 16.35
C LYS A 104 69.14 -15.91 15.52
N LEU A 105 69.67 -14.70 15.39
CA LEU A 105 70.91 -14.46 14.66
C LEU A 105 72.14 -14.55 15.57
N VAL A 106 73.19 -15.17 15.07
CA VAL A 106 74.49 -15.20 15.73
C VAL A 106 75.09 -13.79 15.67
N LYS A 107 75.28 -13.14 16.83
CA LYS A 107 75.71 -11.73 16.97
C LYS A 107 76.99 -11.35 16.22
N LYS A 108 77.85 -12.32 15.88
CA LYS A 108 79.12 -12.08 15.17
C LYS A 108 79.02 -12.16 13.65
N THR A 109 78.09 -12.96 13.12
CA THR A 109 78.02 -13.27 11.69
C THR A 109 76.70 -12.85 11.05
N ASN A 110 75.70 -12.44 11.85
CA ASN A 110 74.33 -12.17 11.42
C ASN A 110 73.67 -13.35 10.67
N LEU A 111 74.17 -14.57 10.87
CA LEU A 111 73.64 -15.78 10.27
C LEU A 111 72.60 -16.44 11.19
N PRO A 112 71.65 -17.20 10.63
CA PRO A 112 70.70 -18.01 11.41
C PRO A 112 71.40 -19.00 12.35
N THR A 113 70.79 -19.24 13.52
CA THR A 113 71.34 -20.20 14.50
C THR A 113 70.84 -21.61 14.19
N CYS A 114 71.74 -22.58 14.10
CA CYS A 114 71.39 -24.01 14.04
C CYS A 114 70.97 -24.47 15.44
N LEU A 115 69.74 -24.98 15.57
CA LEU A 115 69.17 -25.46 16.84
C LEU A 115 69.53 -26.94 17.10
N SER A 116 69.37 -27.78 16.09
CA SER A 116 69.59 -29.22 16.20
C SER A 116 70.19 -29.79 14.92
N THR A 117 70.98 -30.87 15.05
CA THR A 117 71.58 -31.62 13.95
C THR A 117 71.37 -33.11 14.20
N VAL A 118 70.77 -33.80 13.24
CA VAL A 118 70.39 -35.22 13.36
C VAL A 118 70.83 -35.96 12.09
N ASN A 119 71.61 -37.03 12.26
CA ASN A 119 71.97 -37.92 11.15
C ASN A 119 70.84 -38.94 10.96
N ILE A 120 70.31 -39.05 9.74
CA ILE A 120 69.19 -39.93 9.42
C ILE A 120 69.74 -41.32 9.11
N SER A 121 69.48 -42.28 10.00
CA SER A 121 69.95 -43.66 9.85
C SER A 121 68.91 -44.52 9.09
N ASN A 122 69.34 -45.14 7.99
CA ASN A 122 68.52 -46.08 7.20
C ASN A 122 69.00 -47.52 7.40
N GLY A 123 69.12 -47.96 8.66
CA GLY A 123 69.57 -49.32 8.98
C GLY A 123 70.91 -49.71 8.33
N LEU A 124 71.86 -48.77 8.27
CA LEU A 124 73.20 -48.90 7.65
C LEU A 124 73.21 -49.00 6.11
N ARG A 125 72.07 -48.79 5.43
CA ARG A 125 71.98 -48.83 3.96
C ARG A 125 71.96 -47.40 3.38
N GLN A 126 72.88 -47.11 2.46
CA GLN A 126 72.99 -45.79 1.83
C GLN A 126 72.14 -45.72 0.56
N PHE A 127 70.98 -45.06 0.65
CA PHE A 127 70.08 -44.81 -0.48
C PHE A 127 69.61 -43.35 -0.42
N PRO A 128 69.32 -42.71 -1.57
CA PRO A 128 68.85 -41.33 -1.59
C PRO A 128 67.44 -41.22 -1.01
N ILE A 129 67.17 -40.08 -0.38
CA ILE A 129 65.84 -39.69 0.10
C ILE A 129 64.97 -39.35 -1.11
N SER A 130 63.90 -40.12 -1.30
CA SER A 130 62.93 -39.90 -2.37
C SER A 130 61.73 -39.07 -1.93
N ALA A 131 61.42 -39.06 -0.62
CA ALA A 131 60.28 -38.36 -0.07
C ALA A 131 60.54 -37.85 1.35
N PHE A 132 59.96 -36.70 1.69
CA PHE A 132 60.14 -36.05 2.99
C PHE A 132 58.85 -35.35 3.40
N ALA A 133 58.45 -35.52 4.67
CA ALA A 133 57.34 -34.79 5.27
C ALA A 133 57.63 -34.53 6.75
N ALA A 134 57.30 -33.34 7.23
CA ALA A 134 57.37 -32.97 8.63
C ALA A 134 56.02 -32.43 9.13
N THR A 135 55.69 -32.71 10.39
CA THR A 135 54.58 -32.03 11.09
C THR A 135 54.93 -30.57 11.38
N ASP A 136 53.93 -29.71 11.50
CA ASP A 136 54.12 -28.28 11.78
C ASP A 136 54.88 -28.04 13.10
N ASP A 137 54.63 -28.84 14.14
CA ASP A 137 55.36 -28.73 15.42
C ASP A 137 56.80 -29.30 15.38
N LEU A 138 57.26 -29.83 14.24
CA LEU A 138 58.50 -30.59 14.07
C LEU A 138 58.69 -31.76 15.05
N THR A 139 57.61 -32.25 15.66
CA THR A 139 57.68 -33.37 16.61
C THR A 139 57.89 -34.71 15.92
N GLN A 140 57.42 -34.82 14.66
CA GLN A 140 57.52 -36.01 13.84
C GLN A 140 57.97 -35.63 12.43
N ILE A 141 59.01 -36.30 11.95
CA ILE A 141 59.51 -36.19 10.57
C ILE A 141 59.51 -37.59 9.97
N ALA A 142 58.93 -37.73 8.78
CA ALA A 142 58.93 -38.96 8.01
C ALA A 142 59.83 -38.80 6.78
N VAL A 143 60.73 -39.77 6.59
CA VAL A 143 61.73 -39.79 5.53
C VAL A 143 61.58 -41.10 4.78
N GLY A 144 61.25 -41.01 3.49
CA GLY A 144 61.15 -42.14 2.57
C GLY A 144 62.41 -42.26 1.74
N PHE A 145 62.92 -43.48 1.63
CA PHE A 145 64.12 -43.81 0.86
C PHE A 145 63.79 -44.56 -0.43
N ALA A 146 64.65 -44.41 -1.43
CA ALA A 146 64.52 -45.12 -2.70
C ALA A 146 64.64 -46.65 -2.59
N ASN A 147 65.10 -47.20 -1.46
CA ASN A 147 65.11 -48.64 -1.21
C ASN A 147 63.81 -49.19 -0.60
N GLY A 148 62.77 -48.38 -0.48
CA GLY A 148 61.48 -48.82 0.07
C GLY A 148 61.34 -48.67 1.59
N ALA A 149 62.37 -48.19 2.29
CA ALA A 149 62.31 -47.95 3.72
C ALA A 149 61.69 -46.58 4.04
N VAL A 150 60.86 -46.52 5.08
CA VAL A 150 60.35 -45.26 5.66
C VAL A 150 60.79 -45.15 7.12
N VAL A 151 61.56 -44.12 7.42
CA VAL A 151 62.04 -43.80 8.76
C VAL A 151 61.22 -42.65 9.32
N VAL A 152 60.69 -42.83 10.54
CA VAL A 152 60.05 -41.76 11.30
C VAL A 152 60.97 -41.36 12.44
N ILE A 153 61.33 -40.08 12.46
CA ILE A 153 62.10 -39.42 13.52
C ILE A 153 61.09 -38.76 14.45
N ARG A 154 61.13 -39.10 15.74
CA ARG A 154 60.27 -38.51 16.76
C ARG A 154 61.12 -37.87 17.86
N GLY A 155 60.80 -36.65 18.23
CA GLY A 155 61.48 -35.93 19.30
C GLY A 155 61.19 -34.44 19.26
N ASP A 156 61.70 -33.72 20.25
CA ASP A 156 61.67 -32.26 20.24
C ASP A 156 62.94 -31.74 19.56
N LEU A 157 62.82 -31.50 18.25
CA LEU A 157 63.89 -30.97 17.40
C LEU A 157 64.14 -29.47 17.61
N ILE A 158 63.24 -28.76 18.30
CA ILE A 158 63.34 -27.31 18.53
C ILE A 158 64.26 -27.04 19.73
N HIS A 159 64.12 -27.83 20.79
CA HIS A 159 64.90 -27.69 22.04
C HIS A 159 66.07 -28.68 22.16
N ASP A 160 66.27 -29.56 21.17
CA ASP A 160 67.31 -30.59 21.14
C ASP A 160 67.26 -31.56 22.34
N LEU A 161 66.05 -31.90 22.81
CA LEU A 161 65.81 -32.79 23.98
C LEU A 161 65.93 -34.29 23.63
N GLY A 162 66.62 -34.62 22.53
CA GLY A 162 66.85 -35.98 22.05
C GLY A 162 65.81 -36.48 21.03
N THR A 163 66.27 -37.25 20.04
CA THR A 163 65.46 -37.83 18.97
C THR A 163 65.52 -39.35 18.96
N LYS A 164 64.40 -40.00 18.64
CA LYS A 164 64.31 -41.45 18.42
C LYS A 164 63.93 -41.70 16.96
N GLN A 165 64.70 -42.55 16.29
CA GLN A 165 64.45 -42.93 14.90
C GLN A 165 63.93 -44.37 14.86
N ARG A 166 62.91 -44.63 14.03
CA ARG A 166 62.36 -45.96 13.82
C ARG A 166 61.98 -46.17 12.36
N ILE A 167 62.38 -47.30 11.80
CA ILE A 167 61.88 -47.79 10.51
C ILE A 167 60.45 -48.30 10.75
N VAL A 168 59.47 -47.64 10.14
CA VAL A 168 58.03 -47.98 10.31
C VAL A 168 57.48 -48.82 9.16
N PHE A 169 58.14 -48.79 8.01
CA PHE A 169 57.77 -49.54 6.81
C PHE A 169 59.03 -49.89 6.01
N GLU A 170 59.05 -51.08 5.42
CA GLU A 170 60.09 -51.56 4.51
C GLU A 170 59.41 -52.34 3.38
N SER A 171 59.80 -52.07 2.13
CA SER A 171 59.30 -52.69 0.91
C SER A 171 60.46 -52.95 -0.05
N GLU A 172 60.26 -53.82 -1.03
CA GLU A 172 61.22 -54.02 -2.14
C GLU A 172 61.14 -52.90 -3.19
N GLU A 173 60.05 -52.13 -3.18
CA GLU A 173 59.80 -51.04 -4.13
C GLU A 173 60.20 -49.67 -3.58
N PRO A 174 60.67 -48.74 -4.44
CA PRO A 174 61.01 -47.39 -4.02
C PRO A 174 59.80 -46.65 -3.46
N VAL A 175 59.99 -45.92 -2.36
CA VAL A 175 59.00 -44.95 -1.87
C VAL A 175 58.99 -43.76 -2.82
N THR A 176 57.81 -43.39 -3.31
CA THR A 176 57.63 -42.28 -4.26
C THR A 176 57.11 -41.01 -3.61
N GLY A 177 56.50 -41.13 -2.44
CA GLY A 177 55.96 -40.01 -1.69
C GLY A 177 55.62 -40.42 -0.26
N VAL A 178 55.67 -39.44 0.65
CA VAL A 178 55.29 -39.60 2.06
C VAL A 178 54.56 -38.34 2.49
N GLN A 179 53.44 -38.48 3.21
CA GLN A 179 52.68 -37.36 3.77
C GLN A 179 52.19 -37.69 5.18
N LEU A 180 52.21 -36.69 6.07
CA LEU A 180 51.76 -36.80 7.46
C LEU A 180 50.46 -36.01 7.62
N ALA A 181 49.39 -36.70 8.01
CA ALA A 181 48.11 -36.10 8.36
C ALA A 181 47.90 -36.21 9.88
N THR A 182 47.80 -35.08 10.58
CA THR A 182 47.63 -35.04 12.04
C THR A 182 46.16 -34.96 12.42
N ASP A 183 45.71 -35.89 13.26
CA ASP A 183 44.42 -35.85 13.96
C ASP A 183 44.66 -35.77 15.48
N ASP A 184 43.68 -35.35 16.28
CA ASP A 184 43.79 -35.03 17.71
C ASP A 184 44.49 -36.12 18.54
N LYS A 185 44.27 -37.39 18.15
CA LYS A 185 44.74 -38.58 18.88
C LYS A 185 45.83 -39.37 18.16
N ILE A 186 45.86 -39.38 16.83
CA ILE A 186 46.74 -40.24 16.02
C ILE A 186 47.25 -39.44 14.82
N THR A 187 48.55 -39.53 14.53
CA THR A 187 49.10 -39.01 13.27
C THR A 187 49.05 -40.14 12.24
N THR A 188 48.40 -39.93 11.09
CA THR A 188 48.37 -40.93 10.02
C THR A 188 49.44 -40.61 8.99
N LEU A 189 50.29 -41.59 8.69
CA LEU A 189 51.32 -41.52 7.68
C LEU A 189 50.83 -42.20 6.41
N PHE A 190 50.74 -41.45 5.32
CA PHE A 190 50.48 -41.96 3.99
C PHE A 190 51.81 -42.19 3.26
N VAL A 191 51.97 -43.39 2.71
CA VAL A 191 53.15 -43.79 1.94
C VAL A 191 52.70 -44.23 0.56
N SER A 192 53.26 -43.62 -0.47
CA SER A 192 53.12 -44.11 -1.84
C SER A 192 54.40 -44.80 -2.28
N THR A 193 54.20 -45.88 -3.03
CA THR A 193 55.24 -46.60 -3.79
C THR A 193 54.84 -46.58 -5.26
N THR A 194 55.66 -47.20 -6.11
CA THR A 194 55.34 -47.38 -7.53
C THR A 194 54.08 -48.22 -7.77
N SER A 195 53.78 -49.19 -6.90
CA SER A 195 52.61 -50.07 -7.06
C SER A 195 51.50 -49.90 -6.02
N LYS A 196 51.76 -49.31 -4.84
CA LYS A 196 50.78 -49.28 -3.73
C LYS A 196 50.72 -47.96 -3.00
N ILE A 197 49.55 -47.66 -2.44
CA ILE A 197 49.34 -46.58 -1.47
C ILE A 197 48.91 -47.19 -0.13
N LEU A 198 49.62 -46.82 0.92
CA LEU A 198 49.51 -47.39 2.26
C LEU A 198 49.21 -46.28 3.26
N LYS A 199 48.46 -46.61 4.31
CA LYS A 199 48.28 -45.76 5.49
C LYS A 199 48.76 -46.46 6.76
N LEU A 200 49.50 -45.73 7.59
CA LEU A 200 50.07 -46.19 8.85
C LEU A 200 49.66 -45.25 9.99
N GLY A 201 49.06 -45.79 11.06
CA GLY A 201 48.71 -45.00 12.23
C GLY A 201 49.90 -44.86 13.19
N LEU A 202 50.37 -43.63 13.40
CA LEU A 202 51.44 -43.26 14.32
C LEU A 202 50.83 -42.78 15.65
N SER A 203 50.74 -43.67 16.65
CA SER A 203 50.29 -43.28 18.00
C SER A 203 51.38 -42.55 18.79
N LYS A 204 50.97 -41.56 19.62
CA LYS A 204 51.83 -40.83 20.58
C LYS A 204 52.49 -41.77 21.62
N LYS A 205 51.91 -42.94 21.92
CA LYS A 205 52.44 -43.93 22.89
C LYS A 205 53.44 -44.95 22.31
N GLY A 206 53.84 -44.81 21.04
CA GLY A 206 54.93 -45.62 20.45
C GLY A 206 54.55 -47.00 19.90
N GLN A 207 53.31 -47.46 20.09
CA GLN A 207 52.74 -48.59 19.32
C GLN A 207 52.14 -48.04 18.01
N GLY A 208 52.82 -48.25 16.89
CA GLY A 208 52.27 -47.96 15.57
C GLY A 208 51.27 -49.04 15.16
N LEU A 209 50.18 -48.63 14.52
CA LEU A 209 49.26 -49.56 13.87
C LEU A 209 49.93 -50.16 12.62
N PRO A 210 49.67 -51.43 12.28
CA PRO A 210 50.25 -52.05 11.09
C PRO A 210 49.85 -51.30 9.82
N PRO A 211 50.69 -51.32 8.77
CA PRO A 211 50.35 -50.69 7.50
C PRO A 211 49.11 -51.32 6.89
N LYS A 212 48.16 -50.47 6.51
CA LYS A 212 46.95 -50.85 5.79
C LYS A 212 47.03 -50.35 4.35
N THR A 213 46.95 -51.25 3.39
CA THR A 213 46.84 -50.89 1.97
C THR A 213 45.52 -50.21 1.72
N VAL A 214 45.59 -49.00 1.16
CA VAL A 214 44.43 -48.22 0.72
C VAL A 214 44.14 -48.53 -0.74
N GLU A 215 45.18 -48.69 -1.56
CA GLU A 215 45.05 -49.05 -2.96
C GLU A 215 46.25 -49.85 -3.48
N ASP A 216 45.98 -50.81 -4.37
CA ASP A 216 46.96 -51.66 -5.05
C ASP A 216 47.53 -51.04 -6.35
N VAL A 217 47.42 -49.71 -6.47
CA VAL A 217 48.03 -48.93 -7.56
C VAL A 217 48.79 -47.75 -6.94
N GLY A 218 50.02 -47.52 -7.39
CA GLY A 218 50.93 -46.50 -6.84
C GLY A 218 50.90 -45.18 -7.60
N CYS A 219 51.95 -44.38 -7.44
CA CYS A 219 52.13 -43.14 -8.22
C CYS A 219 53.61 -42.88 -8.52
N ALA A 220 53.88 -42.04 -9.51
CA ALA A 220 55.24 -41.57 -9.79
C ALA A 220 55.74 -40.59 -8.72
N VAL A 221 57.06 -40.37 -8.67
CA VAL A 221 57.68 -39.36 -7.80
C VAL A 221 57.15 -37.98 -8.18
N GLY A 222 56.76 -37.17 -7.18
CA GLY A 222 56.22 -35.82 -7.41
C GLY A 222 54.72 -35.77 -7.77
N CYS A 223 54.06 -36.92 -7.88
CA CYS A 223 52.63 -37.03 -8.19
C CYS A 223 51.73 -37.24 -6.96
N MET A 224 52.25 -36.99 -5.75
CA MET A 224 51.50 -37.04 -4.49
C MET A 224 51.70 -35.75 -3.70
N THR A 225 50.61 -35.15 -3.23
CA THR A 225 50.61 -33.92 -2.46
C THR A 225 49.56 -33.95 -1.35
N PHE A 226 49.62 -33.00 -0.42
CA PHE A 226 48.70 -32.88 0.71
C PHE A 226 47.89 -31.59 0.57
N ASP A 227 46.57 -31.70 0.65
CA ASP A 227 45.68 -30.55 0.69
C ASP A 227 45.51 -30.11 2.14
N ARG A 228 46.05 -28.93 2.46
CA ARG A 228 46.00 -28.35 3.81
C ARG A 228 44.60 -27.91 4.23
N ASN A 229 43.71 -27.64 3.27
CA ASN A 229 42.35 -27.14 3.58
C ASN A 229 41.42 -28.29 3.98
N THR A 230 41.50 -29.41 3.27
CA THR A 230 40.66 -30.60 3.52
C THR A 230 41.31 -31.62 4.44
N GLY A 231 42.65 -31.59 4.56
CA GLY A 231 43.42 -32.62 5.25
C GLY A 231 43.61 -33.91 4.44
N ASP A 232 43.31 -33.86 3.14
CA ASP A 232 43.32 -35.02 2.26
C ASP A 232 44.64 -35.16 1.48
N VAL A 233 44.99 -36.40 1.14
CA VAL A 233 46.11 -36.68 0.24
C VAL A 233 45.61 -36.76 -1.19
N VAL A 234 46.21 -35.97 -2.08
CA VAL A 234 45.88 -35.93 -3.50
C VAL A 234 46.96 -36.63 -4.30
N VAL A 235 46.55 -37.62 -5.11
CA VAL A 235 47.44 -38.37 -6.00
C VAL A 235 47.00 -38.19 -7.43
N ALA A 236 47.92 -37.71 -8.25
CA ALA A 236 47.74 -37.55 -9.68
C ALA A 236 48.27 -38.78 -10.42
N ARG A 237 47.43 -39.42 -11.24
CA ARG A 237 47.85 -40.51 -12.14
C ARG A 237 47.49 -40.17 -13.58
N GLU A 238 47.94 -40.97 -14.54
CA GLU A 238 47.72 -40.70 -15.96
C GLU A 238 46.22 -40.64 -16.32
N ASP A 239 45.39 -41.45 -15.67
CA ASP A 239 43.95 -41.58 -15.89
C ASP A 239 43.11 -40.54 -15.12
N ALA A 240 43.42 -40.30 -13.84
CA ALA A 240 42.61 -39.48 -12.96
C ALA A 240 43.39 -38.88 -11.77
N ILE A 241 42.74 -37.95 -11.09
CA ILE A 241 43.17 -37.40 -9.80
C ILE A 241 42.36 -38.11 -8.71
N TYR A 242 43.07 -38.70 -7.75
CA TYR A 242 42.51 -39.45 -6.64
C TYR A 242 42.72 -38.69 -5.34
N THR A 243 41.66 -38.54 -4.55
CA THR A 243 41.72 -38.00 -3.19
C THR A 243 41.61 -39.15 -2.19
N TYR A 244 42.44 -39.12 -1.16
CA TYR A 244 42.43 -40.08 -0.06
C TYR A 244 42.20 -39.35 1.24
N HIS A 245 41.05 -39.63 1.84
CA HIS A 245 40.65 -39.18 3.15
C HIS A 245 41.25 -40.11 4.22
N LEU A 246 41.21 -39.68 5.49
CA LEU A 246 41.59 -40.52 6.64
C LEU A 246 40.77 -41.83 6.67
N ASP A 247 39.49 -41.75 6.30
CA ASP A 247 38.54 -42.88 6.32
C ASP A 247 38.64 -43.80 5.08
N GLY A 248 39.15 -43.31 3.96
CA GLY A 248 39.24 -44.11 2.74
C GLY A 248 39.44 -43.29 1.46
N ARG A 249 39.25 -43.94 0.31
CA ARG A 249 39.39 -43.34 -1.02
C ARG A 249 38.14 -42.52 -1.37
N GLY A 250 38.33 -41.27 -1.80
CA GLY A 250 37.30 -40.39 -2.33
C GLY A 250 36.95 -40.68 -3.80
N PRO A 251 35.93 -40.00 -4.35
CA PRO A 251 35.52 -40.19 -5.73
C PRO A 251 36.62 -39.75 -6.71
N PRO A 252 36.96 -40.57 -7.72
CA PRO A 252 38.02 -40.24 -8.67
C PRO A 252 37.58 -39.15 -9.63
N LYS A 253 38.48 -38.19 -9.89
CA LYS A 253 38.26 -37.05 -10.79
C LYS A 253 39.02 -37.32 -12.09
N ALA A 254 38.32 -37.86 -13.09
CA ALA A 254 38.91 -38.31 -14.35
C ALA A 254 39.51 -37.14 -15.15
N TYR A 255 40.80 -37.19 -15.46
CA TYR A 255 41.51 -36.24 -16.33
C TYR A 255 42.68 -36.99 -16.96
N GLU A 256 42.51 -37.41 -18.21
CA GLU A 256 43.46 -38.29 -18.90
C GLU A 256 44.60 -37.46 -19.51
N SER A 257 45.79 -37.55 -18.91
CA SER A 257 47.01 -36.90 -19.39
C SER A 257 48.23 -37.54 -18.71
N PRO A 258 49.41 -37.62 -19.35
CA PRO A 258 50.63 -37.94 -18.62
C PRO A 258 50.90 -36.86 -17.56
N LYS A 259 51.26 -37.23 -16.34
CA LYS A 259 51.49 -36.28 -15.22
C LYS A 259 52.84 -36.57 -14.57
N SER A 260 53.66 -35.53 -14.38
CA SER A 260 54.96 -35.64 -13.70
C SER A 260 54.98 -34.95 -12.35
N LEU A 261 54.24 -33.86 -12.18
CA LEU A 261 54.19 -33.09 -10.94
C LEU A 261 52.75 -32.67 -10.61
N VAL A 262 52.41 -32.74 -9.33
CA VAL A 262 51.16 -32.18 -8.78
C VAL A 262 51.46 -31.22 -7.63
N ALA A 263 50.75 -30.09 -7.60
CA ALA A 263 50.74 -29.18 -6.46
C ALA A 263 49.32 -28.70 -6.18
N MET A 264 48.98 -28.52 -4.90
CA MET A 264 47.74 -27.88 -4.49
C MET A 264 47.96 -26.38 -4.36
N SER A 265 47.02 -25.58 -4.86
CA SER A 265 46.99 -24.13 -4.67
C SER A 265 45.57 -23.72 -4.29
N GLN A 266 45.34 -23.45 -3.00
CA GLN A 266 43.98 -23.28 -2.45
C GLN A 266 43.09 -24.48 -2.84
N HIS A 267 42.05 -24.27 -3.65
CA HIS A 267 41.14 -25.31 -4.17
C HIS A 267 41.51 -25.82 -5.57
N TYR A 268 42.60 -25.32 -6.17
CA TYR A 268 43.08 -25.75 -7.48
C TYR A 268 44.14 -26.85 -7.39
N VAL A 269 44.12 -27.75 -8.38
CA VAL A 269 45.16 -28.76 -8.62
C VAL A 269 45.98 -28.33 -9.82
N ALA A 270 47.23 -27.96 -9.58
CA ALA A 270 48.19 -27.64 -10.63
C ALA A 270 48.96 -28.89 -11.07
N LEU A 271 49.01 -29.14 -12.37
CA LEU A 271 49.61 -30.32 -12.99
C LEU A 271 50.66 -29.91 -14.03
N ALA A 272 51.84 -30.51 -13.93
CA ALA A 272 52.80 -30.53 -15.02
C ALA A 272 52.60 -31.81 -15.83
N CYS A 273 52.22 -31.66 -17.10
CA CYS A 273 51.99 -32.77 -18.01
C CYS A 273 53.12 -32.82 -19.04
N PRO A 274 54.05 -33.80 -18.97
CA PRO A 274 55.07 -33.95 -19.99
C PRO A 274 54.45 -34.34 -21.35
N PRO A 275 55.16 -34.15 -22.48
CA PRO A 275 54.67 -34.62 -23.77
C PRO A 275 54.42 -36.13 -23.74
N ALA A 276 53.27 -36.57 -24.26
CA ALA A 276 52.94 -37.98 -24.32
C ALA A 276 53.98 -38.71 -25.20
N SER A 277 54.79 -39.59 -24.60
CA SER A 277 55.66 -40.47 -25.38
C SER A 277 54.79 -41.33 -26.31
N SER A 278 55.04 -41.24 -27.61
CA SER A 278 54.21 -41.85 -28.65
C SER A 278 54.22 -43.38 -28.54
N ASN A 279 53.20 -43.96 -27.93
CA ASN A 279 52.86 -45.38 -28.10
C ASN A 279 51.73 -45.60 -29.14
N SER A 280 51.46 -44.62 -30.01
CA SER A 280 50.55 -44.78 -31.14
C SER A 280 51.32 -45.18 -32.42
N LYS A 281 50.92 -46.33 -32.99
CA LYS A 281 51.38 -46.85 -34.28
C LYS A 281 50.91 -45.95 -35.43
N ASP A 282 51.53 -44.80 -35.67
CA ASP A 282 51.81 -44.29 -37.02
C ASP A 282 52.55 -42.92 -36.99
N PRO A 283 53.88 -42.89 -37.14
CA PRO A 283 54.62 -41.62 -37.23
C PRO A 283 54.44 -40.90 -38.58
N GLY A 284 53.85 -41.56 -39.59
CA GLY A 284 53.92 -41.15 -41.00
C GLY A 284 52.73 -40.34 -41.55
N ALA A 285 51.62 -40.27 -40.83
CA ALA A 285 50.40 -39.58 -41.30
C ALA A 285 50.38 -38.08 -40.95
N MET A 286 50.97 -37.69 -39.81
CA MET A 286 50.95 -36.30 -39.32
C MET A 286 52.07 -35.42 -39.92
N ARG A 287 53.24 -36.00 -40.20
CA ARG A 287 54.43 -35.31 -40.76
C ARG A 287 54.23 -34.74 -42.18
N ARG A 288 53.18 -35.15 -42.90
CA ARG A 288 52.91 -34.70 -44.29
C ARG A 288 52.02 -33.46 -44.41
N ARG A 289 51.42 -32.96 -43.32
CA ARG A 289 50.51 -31.79 -43.37
C ARG A 289 51.15 -30.43 -43.07
N PHE A 290 52.30 -30.38 -42.40
CA PHE A 290 53.01 -29.12 -42.11
C PHE A 290 54.54 -29.35 -42.17
N GLY A 291 55.25 -28.47 -42.88
CA GLY A 291 56.67 -28.61 -43.18
C GLY A 291 57.64 -28.25 -42.03
N SER A 292 58.78 -28.93 -42.06
CA SER A 292 60.13 -28.69 -41.50
C SER A 292 60.36 -27.85 -40.21
N SER A 293 61.06 -28.51 -39.26
CA SER A 293 61.94 -28.04 -38.17
C SER A 293 61.39 -27.29 -36.96
N THR A 294 60.28 -26.55 -37.02
CA THR A 294 59.67 -25.93 -35.82
C THR A 294 58.68 -26.86 -35.10
N THR A 295 58.37 -27.99 -35.72
CA THR A 295 57.37 -28.96 -35.24
C THR A 295 57.90 -29.87 -34.12
N ASP A 296 59.17 -30.28 -34.16
CA ASP A 296 59.73 -31.18 -33.13
C ASP A 296 59.78 -30.52 -31.73
N ALA A 297 59.85 -29.19 -31.64
CA ALA A 297 59.76 -28.44 -30.38
C ALA A 297 58.33 -28.36 -29.82
N ILE A 298 57.32 -28.33 -30.71
CA ILE A 298 55.90 -28.30 -30.32
C ILE A 298 55.44 -29.72 -29.91
N PHE A 299 55.97 -30.77 -30.55
CA PHE A 299 55.67 -32.16 -30.21
C PHE A 299 56.31 -32.63 -28.89
N ASN A 300 57.37 -31.96 -28.43
CA ASN A 300 58.01 -32.20 -27.14
C ASN A 300 57.64 -31.16 -26.06
N ALA A 301 56.65 -30.30 -26.33
CA ALA A 301 56.24 -29.28 -25.39
C ALA A 301 55.46 -29.89 -24.22
N SER A 302 55.85 -29.53 -23.00
CA SER A 302 55.09 -29.87 -21.80
C SER A 302 53.87 -28.97 -21.68
N THR A 303 52.76 -29.48 -21.14
CA THR A 303 51.57 -28.67 -20.86
C THR A 303 51.47 -28.43 -19.35
N PHE A 304 51.33 -27.17 -18.96
CA PHE A 304 50.97 -26.81 -17.59
C PHE A 304 49.46 -26.59 -17.51
N VAL A 305 48.81 -27.23 -16.54
CA VAL A 305 47.35 -27.19 -16.40
C VAL A 305 46.99 -26.91 -14.96
N VAL A 306 46.09 -25.96 -14.74
CA VAL A 306 45.47 -25.69 -13.44
C VAL A 306 44.01 -26.12 -13.52
N LEU A 307 43.62 -27.04 -12.65
CA LEU A 307 42.29 -27.63 -12.61
C LEU A 307 41.56 -27.20 -11.35
N GLU A 308 40.28 -26.89 -11.48
CA GLU A 308 39.33 -26.84 -10.38
C GLU A 308 38.50 -28.12 -10.43
N PRO A 309 38.89 -29.14 -9.67
CA PRO A 309 38.48 -30.50 -9.98
C PRO A 309 37.05 -30.80 -9.49
N ASP A 310 36.53 -30.04 -8.51
CA ASP A 310 35.14 -30.13 -8.05
C ASP A 310 34.14 -29.57 -9.07
N LEU A 311 34.45 -28.41 -9.66
CA LEU A 311 33.66 -27.80 -10.73
C LEU A 311 33.95 -28.38 -12.12
N ARG A 312 34.96 -29.25 -12.23
CA ARG A 312 35.46 -29.83 -13.50
C ARG A 312 35.84 -28.77 -14.52
N ILE A 313 36.46 -27.69 -14.02
CA ILE A 313 36.95 -26.57 -14.83
C ILE A 313 38.45 -26.73 -15.03
N ILE A 314 38.90 -26.55 -16.27
CA ILE A 314 40.30 -26.22 -16.56
C ILE A 314 40.41 -24.72 -16.40
N ALA A 315 40.96 -24.29 -15.27
CA ALA A 315 41.07 -22.89 -14.86
C ALA A 315 42.20 -22.16 -15.59
N HIS A 316 43.20 -22.90 -16.07
CA HIS A 316 44.22 -22.41 -16.99
C HIS A 316 44.93 -23.57 -17.68
N GLN A 317 45.34 -23.38 -18.94
CA GLN A 317 46.16 -24.33 -19.67
C GLN A 317 47.14 -23.59 -20.58
N GLU A 318 48.44 -23.91 -20.44
CA GLU A 318 49.51 -23.33 -21.23
C GLU A 318 50.44 -24.42 -21.77
N THR A 319 50.88 -24.26 -23.02
CA THR A 319 51.90 -25.12 -23.63
C THR A 319 53.27 -24.47 -23.47
N MET A 320 54.18 -25.14 -22.76
CA MET A 320 55.50 -24.62 -22.41
C MET A 320 56.59 -25.36 -23.19
N ILE A 321 57.53 -24.58 -23.75
CA ILE A 321 58.67 -25.10 -24.53
C ILE A 321 59.63 -25.91 -23.65
N SER A 322 59.88 -25.43 -22.43
CA SER A 322 60.71 -26.10 -21.42
C SER A 322 59.80 -26.70 -20.34
N PRO A 323 60.07 -27.94 -19.88
CA PRO A 323 59.26 -28.59 -18.86
C PRO A 323 59.32 -27.87 -17.51
N VAL A 324 58.21 -27.94 -16.78
CA VAL A 324 58.11 -27.39 -15.43
C VAL A 324 58.86 -28.29 -14.44
N ARG A 325 59.91 -27.74 -13.84
CA ARG A 325 60.74 -28.42 -12.83
C ARG A 325 60.10 -28.39 -11.45
N ARG A 326 59.50 -27.25 -11.09
CA ARG A 326 58.86 -27.03 -9.78
C ARG A 326 57.61 -26.16 -9.92
N ILE A 327 56.58 -26.49 -9.15
CA ILE A 327 55.37 -25.70 -8.93
C ILE A 327 55.34 -25.32 -7.44
N PHE A 328 55.08 -24.05 -7.12
CA PHE A 328 55.05 -23.59 -5.74
C PHE A 328 54.13 -22.37 -5.56
N ASN A 329 53.60 -22.19 -4.34
CA ASN A 329 52.71 -21.08 -4.00
C ASN A 329 53.38 -20.15 -2.99
N VAL A 330 53.46 -18.86 -3.29
CA VAL A 330 54.02 -17.87 -2.36
C VAL A 330 53.31 -16.53 -2.55
N TRP A 331 53.18 -15.74 -1.48
CA TRP A 331 52.57 -14.39 -1.54
C TRP A 331 51.15 -14.35 -2.13
N GLY A 332 50.39 -15.45 -2.04
CA GLY A 332 49.03 -15.55 -2.57
C GLY A 332 48.91 -15.96 -4.04
N ASP A 333 50.04 -16.13 -4.74
CA ASP A 333 50.08 -16.49 -6.16
C ASP A 333 50.72 -17.87 -6.39
N LEU A 334 50.36 -18.49 -7.51
CA LEU A 334 50.94 -19.73 -7.99
C LEU A 334 52.12 -19.41 -8.93
N PHE A 335 53.24 -20.11 -8.78
CA PHE A 335 54.43 -19.93 -9.60
C PHE A 335 54.92 -21.25 -10.18
N THR A 336 55.47 -21.19 -11.39
CA THR A 336 56.16 -22.32 -12.02
C THR A 336 57.57 -21.94 -12.40
N MET A 337 58.53 -22.84 -12.14
CA MET A 337 59.91 -22.73 -12.56
C MET A 337 60.21 -23.79 -13.62
N THR A 338 60.71 -23.36 -14.78
CA THR A 338 61.12 -24.22 -15.89
C THR A 338 62.57 -24.70 -15.74
N ASP A 339 62.98 -25.71 -16.51
CA ASP A 339 64.38 -26.18 -16.53
C ASP A 339 65.37 -25.12 -17.03
N GLU A 340 64.92 -24.13 -17.82
CA GLU A 340 65.72 -22.99 -18.26
C GLU A 340 65.86 -21.89 -17.18
N GLY A 341 65.28 -22.07 -16.00
CA GLY A 341 65.33 -21.09 -14.91
C GLY A 341 64.33 -19.93 -15.07
N LYS A 342 63.44 -19.97 -16.07
CA LYS A 342 62.37 -18.96 -16.23
C LYS A 342 61.24 -19.21 -15.24
N ILE A 343 60.71 -18.13 -14.66
CA ILE A 343 59.65 -18.15 -13.67
C ILE A 343 58.40 -17.46 -14.21
N PHE A 344 57.27 -18.14 -14.11
CA PHE A 344 55.95 -17.64 -14.48
C PHE A 344 55.09 -17.48 -13.24
N ARG A 345 54.41 -16.34 -13.13
CA ARG A 345 53.44 -16.02 -12.09
C ARG A 345 52.04 -16.21 -12.64
N TYR A 346 51.20 -16.93 -11.90
CA TYR A 346 49.79 -17.14 -12.17
C TYR A 346 49.00 -16.48 -11.03
N HIS A 347 48.45 -15.31 -11.32
CA HIS A 347 47.61 -14.57 -10.38
C HIS A 347 46.14 -14.93 -10.65
N GLU A 348 45.40 -15.33 -9.63
CA GLU A 348 43.98 -15.65 -9.77
C GLU A 348 43.17 -14.37 -10.04
N LYS A 349 42.33 -14.39 -11.07
CA LYS A 349 41.41 -13.29 -11.37
C LYS A 349 40.35 -13.16 -10.28
N SER A 350 39.88 -11.94 -10.10
CA SER A 350 38.78 -11.64 -9.16
C SER A 350 37.54 -12.49 -9.48
N LEU A 351 36.76 -12.82 -8.45
CA LEU A 351 35.53 -13.60 -8.59
C LEU A 351 34.56 -12.98 -9.61
N GLN A 352 34.46 -11.65 -9.63
CA GLN A 352 33.61 -10.92 -10.60
C GLN A 352 34.04 -11.15 -12.05
N GLN A 353 35.34 -11.09 -12.34
CA GLN A 353 35.87 -11.37 -13.69
C GLN A 353 35.64 -12.82 -14.08
N ARG A 354 35.81 -13.77 -13.15
CA ARG A 354 35.53 -15.20 -13.38
C ARG A 354 34.06 -15.46 -13.69
N LEU A 355 33.15 -14.84 -12.94
CA LEU A 355 31.71 -14.89 -13.21
C LEU A 355 31.35 -14.26 -14.57
N GLU A 356 31.97 -13.13 -14.93
CA GLU A 356 31.74 -12.49 -16.24
C GLU A 356 32.17 -13.38 -17.41
N MET A 357 33.29 -14.09 -17.28
CA MET A 357 33.73 -15.09 -18.28
C MET A 357 32.73 -16.26 -18.40
N LEU A 358 32.11 -16.67 -17.30
CA LEU A 358 31.05 -17.68 -17.31
C LEU A 358 29.76 -17.15 -17.96
N TYR A 359 29.39 -15.89 -17.71
CA TYR A 359 28.25 -15.25 -18.34
C TYR A 359 28.42 -15.11 -19.85
N GLN A 360 29.61 -14.72 -20.32
CA GLN A 360 29.91 -14.61 -21.76
C GLN A 360 29.75 -15.94 -22.50
N LYS A 361 30.04 -17.08 -21.84
CA LYS A 361 29.83 -18.42 -22.40
C LYS A 361 28.44 -19.02 -22.09
N ASN A 362 27.53 -18.23 -21.50
CA ASN A 362 26.17 -18.65 -21.09
C ASN A 362 26.15 -19.84 -20.10
N MET A 363 27.19 -19.96 -19.28
CA MET A 363 27.43 -21.09 -18.37
C MET A 363 26.92 -20.79 -16.95
N TYR A 364 25.65 -20.41 -16.83
CA TYR A 364 25.04 -19.97 -15.57
C TYR A 364 24.99 -21.01 -14.44
N PRO A 365 24.68 -22.31 -14.67
CA PRO A 365 24.69 -23.30 -13.59
C PRO A 365 26.05 -23.41 -12.90
N LEU A 366 27.12 -23.36 -13.71
CA LEU A 366 28.49 -23.38 -13.22
C LEU A 366 28.87 -22.09 -12.47
N ALA A 367 28.31 -20.94 -12.90
CA ALA A 367 28.48 -19.67 -12.19
C ALA A 367 27.80 -19.69 -10.81
N VAL A 368 26.66 -20.35 -10.67
CA VAL A 368 25.98 -20.54 -9.38
C VAL A 368 26.82 -21.43 -8.46
N GLU A 369 27.32 -22.57 -8.95
CA GLU A 369 28.17 -23.47 -8.16
C GLU A 369 29.48 -22.77 -7.72
N LEU A 370 30.12 -22.01 -8.63
CA LEU A 370 31.30 -21.19 -8.31
C LEU A 370 30.99 -20.14 -7.23
N ALA A 371 29.85 -19.45 -7.33
CA ALA A 371 29.41 -18.46 -6.35
C ALA A 371 29.12 -19.07 -4.97
N GLN A 372 28.54 -20.27 -4.93
CA GLN A 372 28.28 -21.02 -3.71
C GLN A 372 29.57 -21.46 -3.04
N ASN A 373 30.51 -22.04 -3.81
CA ASN A 373 31.82 -22.47 -3.29
C ASN A 373 32.65 -21.31 -2.78
N ALA A 374 32.54 -20.13 -3.41
CA ALA A 374 33.20 -18.91 -2.97
C ALA A 374 32.54 -18.24 -1.75
N GLY A 375 31.40 -18.76 -1.27
CA GLY A 375 30.69 -18.22 -0.10
C GLY A 375 30.01 -16.87 -0.34
N MET A 376 29.55 -16.57 -1.56
CA MET A 376 28.88 -15.30 -1.85
C MET A 376 27.57 -15.14 -1.08
N ASP A 377 27.24 -13.91 -0.67
CA ASP A 377 25.99 -13.58 0.01
C ASP A 377 24.75 -13.93 -0.83
N ALA A 378 23.66 -14.30 -0.16
CA ALA A 378 22.39 -14.66 -0.81
C ALA A 378 21.86 -13.56 -1.75
N GLN A 379 22.07 -12.28 -1.42
CA GLN A 379 21.71 -11.16 -2.29
C GLN A 379 22.51 -11.13 -3.60
N GLN A 380 23.83 -11.41 -3.54
CA GLN A 380 24.66 -11.45 -4.73
C GLN A 380 24.37 -12.70 -5.57
N GLN A 381 24.06 -13.84 -4.93
CA GLN A 381 23.60 -15.05 -5.63
C GLN A 381 22.28 -14.82 -6.36
N SER A 382 21.35 -14.06 -5.75
CA SER A 382 20.07 -13.69 -6.35
C SER A 382 20.23 -12.92 -7.68
N LEU A 383 21.27 -12.10 -7.81
CA LEU A 383 21.60 -11.43 -9.07
C LEU A 383 21.99 -12.42 -10.18
N ILE A 384 22.67 -13.52 -9.83
CA ILE A 384 23.05 -14.60 -10.75
C ILE A 384 21.79 -15.33 -11.24
N TYR A 385 20.89 -15.68 -10.32
CA TYR A 385 19.60 -16.31 -10.66
C TYR A 385 18.75 -15.41 -11.58
N ARG A 386 18.74 -14.09 -11.35
CA ARG A 386 18.07 -13.15 -12.26
C ARG A 386 18.67 -13.18 -13.68
N LYS A 387 19.99 -13.06 -13.81
CA LYS A 387 20.68 -13.14 -15.12
C LYS A 387 20.44 -14.49 -15.80
N PHE A 388 20.38 -15.56 -15.02
CA PHE A 388 20.09 -16.90 -15.52
C PHE A 388 18.64 -17.02 -16.04
N GLY A 389 17.67 -16.48 -15.28
CA GLY A 389 16.27 -16.40 -15.70
C GLY A 389 16.10 -15.59 -16.99
N ASP A 390 16.80 -14.47 -17.14
CA ASP A 390 16.79 -13.66 -18.36
C ASP A 390 17.30 -14.42 -19.58
N HIS A 391 18.39 -15.18 -19.42
CA HIS A 391 18.92 -16.02 -20.50
C HIS A 391 17.96 -17.17 -20.87
N LEU A 392 17.35 -17.84 -19.88
CA LEU A 392 16.35 -18.89 -20.14
C LEU A 392 15.10 -18.32 -20.83
N TYR A 393 14.67 -17.12 -20.45
CA TYR A 393 13.57 -16.42 -21.08
C TYR A 393 13.86 -16.11 -22.56
N GLN A 394 15.08 -15.67 -22.88
CA GLN A 394 15.52 -15.48 -24.28
C GLN A 394 15.56 -16.79 -25.07
N LYS A 395 15.89 -17.91 -24.41
CA LYS A 395 15.88 -19.25 -25.00
C LYS A 395 14.47 -19.84 -25.16
N SER A 396 13.42 -19.11 -24.77
CA SER A 396 12.02 -19.56 -24.75
C SER A 396 11.71 -20.69 -23.77
N ASP A 397 12.59 -20.94 -22.79
CA ASP A 397 12.31 -21.84 -21.66
C ASP A 397 11.70 -21.03 -20.51
N TYR A 398 10.39 -20.82 -20.59
CA TYR A 398 9.66 -19.93 -19.70
C TYR A 398 9.46 -20.51 -18.29
N ASP A 399 9.25 -21.82 -18.20
CA ASP A 399 9.03 -22.52 -16.93
C ASP A 399 10.34 -22.59 -16.13
N GLY A 400 11.44 -22.92 -16.83
CA GLY A 400 12.78 -22.85 -16.26
C GLY A 400 13.15 -21.44 -15.82
N ALA A 401 12.87 -20.43 -16.65
CA ALA A 401 13.10 -19.02 -16.31
C ALA A 401 12.32 -18.59 -15.06
N MET A 402 11.05 -19.01 -14.94
CA MET A 402 10.21 -18.65 -13.81
C MET A 402 10.75 -19.20 -12.49
N LEU A 403 11.20 -20.46 -12.47
CA LEU A 403 11.82 -21.06 -11.29
C LEU A 403 13.05 -20.26 -10.82
N GLN A 404 13.84 -19.72 -11.75
CA GLN A 404 15.00 -18.88 -11.41
C GLN A 404 14.58 -17.49 -10.91
N TYR A 405 13.53 -16.89 -11.47
CA TYR A 405 13.00 -15.64 -10.95
C TYR A 405 12.41 -15.79 -9.54
N ILE A 406 11.77 -16.93 -9.24
CA ILE A 406 11.28 -17.25 -7.89
C ILE A 406 12.45 -17.32 -6.89
N ARG A 407 13.55 -17.97 -7.26
CA ARG A 407 14.78 -17.99 -6.43
C ARG A 407 15.42 -16.61 -6.27
N ALA A 408 15.09 -15.66 -7.14
CA ALA A 408 15.64 -14.31 -7.14
C ALA A 408 14.68 -13.24 -6.55
N ILE A 409 13.55 -13.65 -5.96
CA ILE A 409 12.46 -12.76 -5.49
C ILE A 409 12.98 -11.62 -4.61
N ASP A 410 14.00 -11.87 -3.79
CA ASP A 410 14.46 -10.90 -2.81
C ASP A 410 15.12 -9.65 -3.42
N THR A 411 15.70 -9.77 -4.61
CA THR A 411 16.40 -8.67 -5.29
C THR A 411 15.74 -8.20 -6.57
N THR A 412 14.87 -9.04 -7.17
CA THR A 412 14.19 -8.70 -8.42
C THR A 412 12.99 -7.80 -8.17
N GLU A 413 12.86 -6.75 -8.96
CA GLU A 413 11.64 -5.93 -8.96
C GLU A 413 10.48 -6.72 -9.59
N PRO A 414 9.37 -6.99 -8.84
CA PRO A 414 8.29 -7.84 -9.33
C PRO A 414 7.64 -7.33 -10.62
N SER A 415 7.60 -6.00 -10.79
CA SER A 415 7.06 -5.32 -11.97
C SER A 415 7.73 -5.77 -13.28
N GLN A 416 9.04 -6.05 -13.26
CA GLN A 416 9.82 -6.44 -14.43
C GLN A 416 9.48 -7.86 -14.89
N VAL A 417 9.30 -8.77 -13.92
CA VAL A 417 8.90 -10.16 -14.20
C VAL A 417 7.45 -10.19 -14.67
N ILE A 418 6.54 -9.50 -13.98
CA ILE A 418 5.12 -9.44 -14.33
C ILE A 418 4.93 -8.94 -15.78
N ARG A 419 5.63 -7.87 -16.19
CA ARG A 419 5.58 -7.37 -17.58
C ARG A 419 6.01 -8.38 -18.63
N LYS A 420 6.95 -9.28 -18.32
CA LYS A 420 7.41 -10.33 -19.23
C LYS A 420 6.40 -11.48 -19.37
N PHE A 421 5.57 -11.73 -18.35
CA PHE A 421 4.67 -12.89 -18.29
C PHE A 421 3.17 -12.52 -18.35
N LEU A 422 2.82 -11.28 -18.71
CA LEU A 422 1.42 -10.81 -18.81
C LEU A 422 0.63 -11.42 -19.98
N ASP A 423 1.31 -12.13 -20.90
CA ASP A 423 0.67 -12.83 -22.00
C ASP A 423 -0.29 -13.92 -21.50
N THR A 424 -1.49 -13.95 -22.09
CA THR A 424 -2.56 -14.92 -21.82
C THR A 424 -2.10 -16.37 -21.87
N GLN A 425 -1.13 -16.69 -22.73
CA GLN A 425 -0.60 -18.06 -22.85
C GLN A 425 0.23 -18.49 -21.64
N ARG A 426 0.68 -17.55 -20.80
CA ARG A 426 1.65 -17.77 -19.71
C ARG A 426 1.10 -17.40 -18.33
N ILE A 427 -0.22 -17.25 -18.22
CA ILE A 427 -0.90 -16.89 -16.97
C ILE A 427 -0.54 -17.88 -15.84
N HIS A 428 -0.36 -19.17 -16.12
CA HIS A 428 0.03 -20.15 -15.10
C HIS A 428 1.39 -19.84 -14.45
N ASN A 429 2.38 -19.41 -15.25
CA ASN A 429 3.70 -19.03 -14.75
C ASN A 429 3.63 -17.72 -13.95
N LEU A 430 2.78 -16.79 -14.40
CA LEU A 430 2.52 -15.55 -13.67
C LEU A 430 1.85 -15.82 -12.31
N ILE A 431 0.88 -16.73 -12.26
CA ILE A 431 0.22 -17.14 -11.02
C ILE A 431 1.23 -17.73 -10.06
N GLN A 432 2.09 -18.66 -10.51
CA GLN A 432 3.12 -19.25 -9.66
C GLN A 432 4.05 -18.19 -9.07
N TYR A 433 4.42 -17.17 -9.86
CA TYR A 433 5.23 -16.05 -9.38
C TYR A 433 4.49 -15.22 -8.32
N LEU A 434 3.23 -14.89 -8.57
CA LEU A 434 2.41 -14.05 -7.68
C LEU A 434 2.04 -14.79 -6.38
N GLU A 435 1.76 -16.09 -6.44
CA GLU A 435 1.56 -16.96 -5.26
C GLU A 435 2.83 -16.94 -4.38
N GLN A 436 4.01 -17.15 -4.96
CA GLN A 436 5.28 -17.09 -4.23
C GLN A 436 5.57 -15.69 -3.67
N LEU A 437 5.26 -14.62 -4.43
CA LEU A 437 5.39 -13.25 -3.95
C LEU A 437 4.52 -12.98 -2.72
N HIS A 438 3.32 -13.57 -2.70
CA HIS A 438 2.38 -13.48 -1.58
C HIS A 438 2.84 -14.30 -0.36
N GLU A 439 3.30 -15.54 -0.57
CA GLU A 439 3.88 -16.38 0.51
C GLU A 439 5.09 -15.71 1.19
N HIS A 440 5.91 -14.99 0.42
CA HIS A 440 7.05 -14.23 0.93
C HIS A 440 6.67 -12.86 1.56
N MET A 441 5.37 -12.52 1.69
CA MET A 441 4.86 -11.27 2.25
C MET A 441 5.39 -9.99 1.57
N LYS A 442 5.78 -10.08 0.29
CA LYS A 442 6.29 -8.96 -0.53
C LYS A 442 5.28 -8.46 -1.56
N ALA A 443 4.08 -9.05 -1.59
CA ALA A 443 3.02 -8.62 -2.48
C ALA A 443 2.44 -7.26 -2.06
N THR A 444 2.24 -6.38 -3.05
CA THR A 444 1.47 -5.14 -2.91
C THR A 444 -0.01 -5.40 -3.18
N SER A 445 -0.87 -4.41 -2.90
CA SER A 445 -2.29 -4.43 -3.27
C SER A 445 -2.53 -4.70 -4.74
N ASP A 446 -1.65 -4.18 -5.60
CA ASP A 446 -1.77 -4.32 -7.04
C ASP A 446 -1.42 -5.76 -7.47
N HIS A 447 -0.44 -6.38 -6.80
CA HIS A 447 -0.02 -7.75 -7.09
C HIS A 447 -1.07 -8.78 -6.64
N THR A 448 -1.70 -8.56 -5.48
CA THR A 448 -2.80 -9.41 -5.00
C THR A 448 -4.06 -9.24 -5.87
N THR A 449 -4.37 -8.02 -6.30
CA THR A 449 -5.49 -7.75 -7.23
C THR A 449 -5.23 -8.37 -8.61
N LEU A 450 -3.99 -8.32 -9.11
CA LEU A 450 -3.60 -9.00 -10.34
C LEU A 450 -3.73 -10.53 -10.22
N LEU A 451 -3.35 -11.10 -9.08
CA LEU A 451 -3.52 -12.52 -8.80
C LEU A 451 -5.02 -12.91 -8.80
N LEU A 452 -5.86 -12.10 -8.16
CA LEU A 452 -7.32 -12.28 -8.17
C LEU A 452 -7.89 -12.25 -9.60
N ASN A 453 -7.46 -11.27 -10.42
CA ASN A 453 -7.85 -11.17 -11.82
C ASN A 453 -7.40 -12.41 -12.62
N CYS A 454 -6.19 -12.92 -12.36
CA CYS A 454 -5.71 -14.15 -12.98
C CYS A 454 -6.59 -15.36 -12.61
N TYR A 455 -6.99 -15.52 -11.34
CA TYR A 455 -7.92 -16.58 -10.92
C TYR A 455 -9.30 -16.45 -11.56
N ALA A 456 -9.87 -15.24 -11.57
CA ALA A 456 -11.16 -14.96 -12.19
C ALA A 456 -11.15 -15.30 -13.70
N LYS A 457 -10.06 -14.97 -14.39
CA LYS A 457 -9.87 -15.24 -15.82
C LYS A 457 -9.68 -16.74 -16.13
N LEU A 458 -9.03 -17.49 -15.23
CA LEU A 458 -8.91 -18.96 -15.35
C LEU A 458 -10.14 -19.73 -14.89
N LYS A 459 -11.12 -19.06 -14.26
CA LYS A 459 -12.32 -19.67 -13.66
C LYS A 459 -12.01 -20.76 -12.64
N ASP A 460 -10.93 -20.59 -11.87
CA ASP A 460 -10.56 -21.49 -10.79
C ASP A 460 -11.25 -21.06 -9.49
N ILE A 461 -12.47 -21.58 -9.29
CA ILE A 461 -13.37 -21.20 -8.19
C ILE A 461 -12.81 -21.67 -6.84
N ASP A 462 -12.23 -22.86 -6.79
CA ASP A 462 -11.71 -23.46 -5.55
C ASP A 462 -10.51 -22.67 -4.99
N LYS A 463 -9.60 -22.23 -5.86
CA LYS A 463 -8.46 -21.39 -5.44
C LYS A 463 -8.91 -19.99 -5.05
N LEU A 464 -9.84 -19.40 -5.80
CA LEU A 464 -10.41 -18.09 -5.50
C LEU A 464 -11.09 -18.07 -4.13
N GLU A 465 -11.91 -19.09 -3.85
CA GLU A 465 -12.63 -19.22 -2.58
C GLU A 465 -11.65 -19.44 -1.41
N LYS A 466 -10.65 -20.32 -1.56
CA LYS A 466 -9.60 -20.51 -0.55
C LYS A 466 -8.80 -19.24 -0.30
N PHE A 467 -8.51 -18.48 -1.35
CA PHE A 467 -7.79 -17.21 -1.24
C PHE A 467 -8.61 -16.17 -0.45
N ILE A 468 -9.90 -16.01 -0.78
CA ILE A 468 -10.81 -15.05 -0.12
C ILE A 468 -11.10 -15.45 1.34
N LYS A 469 -11.28 -16.76 1.60
CA LYS A 469 -11.59 -17.28 2.94
C LYS A 469 -10.35 -17.44 3.83
N SER A 470 -9.13 -17.30 3.29
CA SER A 470 -7.91 -17.39 4.08
C SER A 470 -7.85 -16.27 5.15
N PRO A 471 -7.55 -16.59 6.41
CA PRO A 471 -7.44 -15.61 7.48
C PRO A 471 -6.07 -14.92 7.38
N GLY A 472 -6.01 -13.82 6.63
CA GLY A 472 -4.83 -12.96 6.52
C GLY A 472 -5.21 -11.50 6.36
N ASP A 473 -4.30 -10.60 6.76
CA ASP A 473 -4.37 -9.15 6.52
C ASP A 473 -4.12 -8.89 5.03
N LEU A 474 -5.13 -9.25 4.24
CA LEU A 474 -5.10 -9.20 2.79
C LEU A 474 -5.21 -7.73 2.35
N LYS A 475 -4.08 -7.15 1.94
CA LYS A 475 -4.04 -5.87 1.24
C LYS A 475 -4.51 -6.09 -0.20
N PHE A 476 -5.80 -6.02 -0.49
CA PHE A 476 -6.31 -5.91 -1.86
C PHE A 476 -7.14 -4.63 -1.98
N ASP A 477 -7.26 -4.13 -3.21
CA ASP A 477 -8.19 -3.05 -3.51
C ASP A 477 -9.61 -3.63 -3.53
N LEU A 478 -10.38 -3.30 -2.48
CA LEU A 478 -11.71 -3.83 -2.18
C LEU A 478 -12.70 -3.57 -3.32
N ASP A 479 -12.72 -2.33 -3.79
CA ASP A 479 -13.68 -1.88 -4.79
C ASP A 479 -13.44 -2.57 -6.13
N THR A 480 -12.16 -2.68 -6.51
CA THR A 480 -11.76 -3.41 -7.72
C THR A 480 -12.04 -4.89 -7.58
N ALA A 481 -11.72 -5.51 -6.44
CA ALA A 481 -11.97 -6.94 -6.20
C ALA A 481 -13.46 -7.28 -6.27
N ILE A 482 -14.32 -6.48 -5.63
CA ILE A 482 -15.77 -6.66 -5.64
C ILE A 482 -16.32 -6.46 -7.06
N THR A 483 -15.91 -5.39 -7.75
CA THR A 483 -16.35 -5.11 -9.13
C THR A 483 -15.95 -6.24 -10.08
N MET A 484 -14.74 -6.78 -9.95
CA MET A 484 -14.28 -7.91 -10.73
C MET A 484 -15.06 -9.19 -10.44
N CYS A 485 -15.38 -9.47 -9.17
CA CYS A 485 -16.21 -10.61 -8.80
C CYS A 485 -17.64 -10.48 -9.38
N ARG A 486 -18.24 -9.28 -9.32
CA ARG A 486 -19.55 -8.99 -9.94
C ARG A 486 -19.53 -9.19 -11.46
N GLN A 487 -18.53 -8.64 -12.16
CA GLN A 487 -18.35 -8.83 -13.61
C GLN A 487 -18.08 -10.30 -13.99
N GLY A 488 -17.40 -11.04 -13.10
CA GLY A 488 -17.11 -12.46 -13.26
C GLY A 488 -18.29 -13.39 -12.98
N GLY A 489 -19.40 -12.88 -12.44
CA GLY A 489 -20.57 -13.66 -12.03
C GLY A 489 -20.38 -14.41 -10.69
N TYR A 490 -19.41 -14.01 -9.88
CA TYR A 490 -19.09 -14.60 -8.58
C TYR A 490 -19.74 -13.79 -7.45
N TYR A 491 -21.08 -13.77 -7.43
CA TYR A 491 -21.86 -12.89 -6.54
C TYR A 491 -21.74 -13.26 -5.06
N GLU A 492 -21.70 -14.56 -4.72
CA GLU A 492 -21.53 -15.03 -3.34
C GLU A 492 -20.20 -14.59 -2.73
N GLN A 493 -19.13 -14.67 -3.52
CA GLN A 493 -17.78 -14.29 -3.11
C GLN A 493 -17.66 -12.76 -2.98
N ALA A 494 -18.31 -12.01 -3.88
CA ALA A 494 -18.41 -10.56 -3.80
C ALA A 494 -19.17 -10.11 -2.54
N ALA A 495 -20.31 -10.73 -2.24
CA ALA A 495 -21.10 -10.48 -1.03
C ALA A 495 -20.32 -10.84 0.25
N TYR A 496 -19.57 -11.94 0.24
CA TYR A 496 -18.71 -12.32 1.37
C TYR A 496 -17.58 -11.30 1.61
N LEU A 497 -16.93 -10.82 0.55
CA LEU A 497 -15.90 -9.79 0.64
C LEU A 497 -16.47 -8.48 1.21
N ALA A 498 -17.59 -8.00 0.67
CA ALA A 498 -18.24 -6.79 1.14
C ALA A 498 -18.70 -6.91 2.61
N LYS A 499 -19.23 -8.08 3.01
CA LYS A 499 -19.64 -8.38 4.39
C LYS A 499 -18.47 -8.38 5.38
N LYS A 500 -17.31 -8.91 4.98
CA LYS A 500 -16.11 -8.95 5.85
C LYS A 500 -15.54 -7.56 6.13
N HIS A 501 -15.68 -6.64 5.18
CA HIS A 501 -15.10 -5.30 5.26
C HIS A 501 -16.08 -4.22 5.73
N GLY A 502 -17.35 -4.57 5.99
CA GLY A 502 -18.34 -3.67 6.58
C GLY A 502 -19.07 -2.77 5.58
N GLU A 503 -18.95 -3.03 4.28
CA GLU A 503 -19.67 -2.31 3.22
C GLU A 503 -21.09 -2.86 3.07
N ILE A 504 -21.96 -2.51 4.02
CA ILE A 504 -23.31 -3.09 4.19
C ILE A 504 -24.23 -2.72 3.02
N ASP A 505 -24.21 -1.47 2.56
CA ASP A 505 -25.03 -1.01 1.43
C ASP A 505 -24.71 -1.80 0.17
N LEU A 506 -23.43 -2.05 -0.08
CA LEU A 506 -22.95 -2.75 -1.26
C LEU A 506 -23.29 -4.25 -1.22
N VAL A 507 -23.34 -4.86 -0.04
CA VAL A 507 -23.87 -6.23 0.14
C VAL A 507 -25.34 -6.28 -0.27
N VAL A 508 -26.17 -5.35 0.21
CA VAL A 508 -27.60 -5.31 -0.11
C VAL A 508 -27.81 -5.05 -1.60
N ASP A 509 -27.05 -4.14 -2.20
CA ASP A 509 -27.04 -3.89 -3.65
C ASP A 509 -26.75 -5.19 -4.44
N ILE A 510 -25.70 -5.94 -4.08
CA ILE A 510 -25.34 -7.22 -4.75
C ILE A 510 -26.45 -8.25 -4.59
N VAL A 511 -27.00 -8.42 -3.38
CA VAL A 511 -27.98 -9.49 -3.10
C VAL A 511 -29.33 -9.18 -3.76
N ILE A 512 -29.74 -7.92 -3.84
CA ILE A 512 -31.02 -7.51 -4.43
C ILE A 512 -30.93 -7.39 -5.96
N GLU A 513 -29.89 -6.75 -6.49
CA GLU A 513 -29.79 -6.48 -7.94
C GLU A 513 -29.21 -7.67 -8.72
N ASP A 514 -28.18 -8.33 -8.20
CA ASP A 514 -27.43 -9.35 -8.94
C ASP A 514 -27.90 -10.79 -8.61
N SER A 515 -28.00 -11.17 -7.32
CA SER A 515 -28.43 -12.54 -6.96
C SER A 515 -29.94 -12.72 -6.88
N LYS A 516 -30.70 -11.62 -6.70
CA LYS A 516 -32.17 -11.61 -6.56
C LYS A 516 -32.70 -12.43 -5.38
N ASP A 517 -31.89 -12.60 -4.33
CA ASP A 517 -32.25 -13.35 -3.13
C ASP A 517 -32.85 -12.40 -2.08
N TYR A 518 -34.10 -11.98 -2.30
CA TYR A 518 -34.77 -10.95 -1.50
C TYR A 518 -34.96 -11.36 -0.03
N SER A 519 -35.12 -12.65 0.26
CA SER A 519 -35.24 -13.17 1.63
C SER A 519 -33.94 -13.04 2.42
N GLU A 520 -32.79 -13.34 1.80
CA GLU A 520 -31.48 -13.19 2.44
C GLU A 520 -31.12 -11.72 2.63
N ALA A 521 -31.47 -10.86 1.66
CA ALA A 521 -31.33 -9.41 1.79
C ALA A 521 -32.12 -8.87 2.99
N LEU A 522 -33.39 -9.28 3.14
CA LEU A 522 -34.25 -8.84 4.23
C LEU A 522 -33.73 -9.31 5.59
N ASP A 523 -33.33 -10.58 5.70
CA ASP A 523 -32.69 -11.12 6.91
C ASP A 523 -31.36 -10.44 7.23
N PHE A 524 -30.60 -10.03 6.21
CA PHE A 524 -29.36 -9.29 6.39
C PHE A 524 -29.61 -7.87 6.89
N ILE A 525 -30.60 -7.16 6.34
CA ILE A 525 -31.02 -5.82 6.80
C ILE A 525 -31.50 -5.89 8.26
N TRP A 526 -32.29 -6.91 8.61
CA TRP A 526 -32.80 -7.11 9.98
C TRP A 526 -31.70 -7.43 11.01
N ARG A 527 -30.49 -7.80 10.57
CA ARG A 527 -29.33 -8.01 11.45
C ARG A 527 -28.57 -6.72 11.75
N GLN A 528 -28.77 -5.66 10.97
CA GLN A 528 -28.00 -4.42 11.06
C GLN A 528 -28.50 -3.49 12.16
N ASP A 529 -27.65 -2.53 12.53
CA ASP A 529 -28.02 -1.46 13.44
C ASP A 529 -29.11 -0.54 12.84
N PRO A 530 -29.96 0.08 13.68
CA PRO A 530 -31.13 0.84 13.21
C PRO A 530 -30.80 1.92 12.16
N ALA A 531 -29.69 2.64 12.34
CA ALA A 531 -29.28 3.70 11.42
C ALA A 531 -28.95 3.21 10.01
N VAL A 532 -28.29 2.05 9.90
CA VAL A 532 -27.91 1.45 8.61
C VAL A 532 -29.11 0.76 7.96
N ALA A 533 -29.94 0.10 8.78
CA ALA A 533 -31.18 -0.52 8.32
C ALA A 533 -32.12 0.51 7.66
N TYR A 534 -32.24 1.73 8.21
CA TYR A 534 -33.08 2.78 7.60
C TYR A 534 -32.61 3.20 6.20
N GLY A 535 -31.30 3.37 5.99
CA GLY A 535 -30.75 3.74 4.68
C GLY A 535 -31.04 2.68 3.61
N CYS A 536 -30.89 1.40 3.98
CA CYS A 536 -31.25 0.27 3.13
C CYS A 536 -32.77 0.20 2.88
N LEU A 537 -33.58 0.41 3.93
CA LEU A 537 -35.04 0.36 3.83
C LEU A 537 -35.57 1.48 2.93
N ASP A 538 -35.10 2.72 3.04
CA ASP A 538 -35.55 3.84 2.19
C ASP A 538 -35.24 3.60 0.70
N LYS A 539 -34.04 3.08 0.40
CA LYS A 539 -33.60 2.81 -0.98
C LYS A 539 -34.32 1.62 -1.62
N TYR A 540 -34.54 0.54 -0.86
CA TYR A 540 -35.04 -0.74 -1.37
C TYR A 540 -36.48 -1.08 -0.99
N ALA A 541 -37.20 -0.19 -0.29
CA ALA A 541 -38.53 -0.45 0.25
C ALA A 541 -39.48 -1.08 -0.77
N ARG A 542 -39.57 -0.48 -1.96
CA ARG A 542 -40.50 -0.90 -3.01
C ARG A 542 -40.20 -2.31 -3.50
N VAL A 543 -38.92 -2.61 -3.74
CA VAL A 543 -38.49 -3.92 -4.24
C VAL A 543 -38.72 -5.01 -3.20
N LEU A 544 -38.50 -4.69 -1.92
CA LEU A 544 -38.72 -5.62 -0.82
C LEU A 544 -40.22 -5.87 -0.55
N ILE A 545 -41.07 -4.83 -0.62
CA ILE A 545 -42.52 -4.95 -0.43
C ILE A 545 -43.18 -5.68 -1.62
N GLU A 546 -42.69 -5.48 -2.85
CA GLU A 546 -43.22 -6.15 -4.04
C GLU A 546 -42.94 -7.67 -4.03
N ASN A 547 -41.74 -8.08 -3.56
CA ASN A 547 -41.32 -9.48 -3.58
C ASN A 547 -41.59 -10.24 -2.25
N CYS A 548 -41.54 -9.55 -1.11
CA CYS A 548 -41.71 -10.10 0.24
C CYS A 548 -42.67 -9.23 1.11
N PRO A 549 -43.95 -9.10 0.74
CA PRO A 549 -44.86 -8.10 1.33
C PRO A 549 -45.08 -8.27 2.84
N GLU A 550 -45.30 -9.49 3.32
CA GLU A 550 -45.61 -9.73 4.73
C GLU A 550 -44.40 -9.51 5.66
N GLU A 551 -43.21 -9.97 5.26
CA GLU A 551 -42.00 -9.87 6.08
C GLU A 551 -41.43 -8.45 6.06
N ALA A 552 -41.45 -7.79 4.90
CA ALA A 552 -41.06 -6.39 4.77
C ALA A 552 -41.98 -5.50 5.61
N THR A 553 -43.31 -5.68 5.52
CA THR A 553 -44.26 -4.87 6.30
C THR A 553 -44.03 -5.03 7.81
N LYS A 554 -43.75 -6.25 8.30
CA LYS A 554 -43.40 -6.48 9.71
C LYS A 554 -42.14 -5.71 10.13
N LEU A 555 -41.09 -5.75 9.30
CA LEU A 555 -39.86 -5.02 9.55
C LEU A 555 -40.08 -3.50 9.57
N PHE A 556 -40.88 -2.96 8.64
CA PHE A 556 -41.28 -1.56 8.62
C PHE A 556 -42.10 -1.17 9.87
N VAL A 557 -43.06 -1.99 10.30
CA VAL A 557 -43.84 -1.74 11.52
C VAL A 557 -42.94 -1.73 12.74
N ASP A 558 -42.06 -2.72 12.90
CA ASP A 558 -41.14 -2.80 14.03
C ASP A 558 -40.18 -1.60 14.07
N TYR A 559 -39.70 -1.16 12.91
CA TYR A 559 -38.81 0.00 12.80
C TYR A 559 -39.49 1.33 13.15
N PHE A 560 -40.65 1.63 12.58
CA PHE A 560 -41.33 2.92 12.78
C PHE A 560 -42.04 3.02 14.13
N THR A 561 -42.35 1.90 14.80
CA THR A 561 -42.95 1.88 16.16
C THR A 561 -41.92 1.80 17.30
N GLY A 562 -40.63 1.96 16.99
CA GLY A 562 -39.56 1.92 18.02
C GLY A 562 -39.31 0.52 18.62
N LYS A 563 -39.90 -0.54 18.05
CA LYS A 563 -39.82 -1.93 18.55
C LYS A 563 -38.73 -2.76 17.86
N TYR A 564 -37.99 -2.18 16.93
CA TYR A 564 -36.97 -2.89 16.16
C TYR A 564 -35.87 -3.45 17.05
N LYS A 565 -35.64 -4.76 16.88
CA LYS A 565 -34.54 -5.49 17.50
C LYS A 565 -33.74 -6.19 16.41
N PRO A 566 -32.42 -5.93 16.30
CA PRO A 566 -31.57 -6.66 15.38
C PRO A 566 -31.59 -8.17 15.69
N ARG A 567 -31.91 -9.00 14.71
CA ARG A 567 -31.92 -10.46 14.88
C ARG A 567 -30.49 -10.99 14.96
N ARG A 568 -29.97 -11.29 16.16
CA ARG A 568 -28.65 -11.93 16.30
C ARG A 568 -28.77 -13.44 16.14
N THR A 569 -28.24 -13.97 15.05
CA THR A 569 -28.03 -15.44 14.92
C THR A 569 -26.71 -15.79 15.59
N VAL A 570 -26.77 -16.54 16.70
CA VAL A 570 -25.57 -17.18 17.26
C VAL A 570 -25.20 -18.35 16.34
N MET A 571 -24.08 -18.25 15.63
CA MET A 571 -23.44 -19.46 15.08
C MET A 571 -22.99 -20.30 16.27
N ALA A 572 -23.51 -21.53 16.38
CA ALA A 572 -22.99 -22.49 17.33
C ALA A 572 -21.50 -22.72 17.04
N VAL A 573 -20.64 -22.15 17.89
CA VAL A 573 -19.24 -22.52 17.97
C VAL A 573 -19.23 -23.96 18.48
N ALA A 574 -18.94 -24.90 17.59
CA ALA A 574 -18.55 -26.24 17.99
C ALA A 574 -17.22 -26.12 18.74
N ASP A 575 -17.33 -26.06 20.06
CA ASP A 575 -16.23 -26.04 21.00
C ASP A 575 -15.47 -27.38 20.88
N SER A 576 -14.39 -27.39 20.09
CA SER A 576 -13.44 -28.50 20.07
C SER A 576 -12.29 -28.16 21.01
N GLY A 577 -12.49 -28.56 22.27
CA GLY A 577 -11.45 -28.56 23.28
C GLY A 577 -10.23 -29.38 22.83
N THR A 578 -9.05 -28.93 23.26
CA THR A 578 -7.82 -29.72 23.34
C THR A 578 -7.39 -29.78 24.82
N PRO A 579 -6.50 -30.68 25.26
CA PRO A 579 -6.00 -31.93 24.67
C PRO A 579 -6.03 -33.13 25.67
N SER A 580 -6.04 -34.36 25.15
CA SER A 580 -5.47 -35.52 25.88
C SER A 580 -5.21 -36.67 24.90
N SER A 581 -4.26 -37.50 25.30
CA SER A 581 -3.29 -38.18 24.48
C SER A 581 -3.62 -39.64 24.14
N VAL A 582 -2.80 -40.16 23.21
CA VAL A 582 -2.42 -41.57 22.97
C VAL A 582 -3.25 -42.36 21.94
N GLY A 583 -2.57 -42.82 20.88
CA GLY A 583 -2.92 -44.10 20.24
C GLY A 583 -2.72 -44.19 18.72
N PHE A 584 -1.51 -44.58 18.29
CA PHE A 584 -1.17 -45.04 16.94
C PHE A 584 -2.05 -46.21 16.44
N ALA A 585 -2.44 -46.22 15.14
CA ALA A 585 -2.05 -47.26 14.16
C ALA A 585 -2.83 -47.21 12.82
N ALA A 586 -2.07 -47.38 11.73
CA ALA A 586 -2.39 -48.08 10.47
C ALA A 586 -3.30 -47.42 9.40
N GLY A 587 -2.65 -46.82 8.39
CA GLY A 587 -2.34 -47.59 7.17
C GLY A 587 -3.40 -47.68 6.06
N ALA A 588 -3.22 -46.81 5.07
CA ALA A 588 -3.66 -46.87 3.67
C ALA A 588 -4.08 -48.23 3.07
N ALA A 589 -5.19 -48.24 2.30
CA ALA A 589 -5.20 -48.72 0.91
C ALA A 589 -6.58 -48.52 0.23
N SER A 590 -6.53 -47.86 -0.92
CA SER A 590 -7.29 -48.16 -2.15
C SER A 590 -8.80 -47.90 -2.19
N ALA A 591 -9.11 -46.83 -2.93
CA ALA A 591 -10.25 -46.75 -3.82
C ALA A 591 -10.33 -47.94 -4.80
N VAL A 592 -11.44 -47.93 -5.58
CA VAL A 592 -11.81 -48.78 -6.71
C VAL A 592 -12.73 -49.94 -6.33
N GLN A 593 -14.03 -49.67 -6.37
CA GLN A 593 -14.96 -50.46 -7.20
C GLN A 593 -16.25 -49.66 -7.43
N ASN A 594 -16.07 -48.66 -8.29
CA ASN A 594 -17.10 -48.21 -9.20
C ASN A 594 -17.80 -49.41 -9.87
N LEU A 595 -19.10 -49.25 -10.09
CA LEU A 595 -19.92 -49.96 -11.07
C LEU A 595 -20.32 -51.39 -10.71
N SER A 596 -21.51 -51.55 -10.14
CA SER A 596 -22.42 -52.57 -10.65
C SER A 596 -23.89 -52.27 -10.29
N ASN A 597 -24.63 -51.91 -11.35
CA ASN A 597 -26.04 -52.24 -11.60
C ASN A 597 -27.07 -51.16 -11.20
N LEU A 598 -27.41 -50.23 -12.11
CA LEU A 598 -28.29 -50.37 -13.29
C LEU A 598 -29.77 -50.62 -12.91
N LEU A 599 -30.61 -49.60 -13.17
CA LEU A 599 -32.09 -49.66 -13.27
C LEU A 599 -32.55 -50.94 -13.99
N PRO A 600 -33.66 -51.63 -13.61
CA PRO A 600 -35.03 -51.06 -13.58
C PRO A 600 -36.02 -51.64 -12.51
N LEU A 601 -37.19 -50.99 -12.34
CA LEU A 601 -38.43 -51.55 -11.72
C LEU A 601 -38.95 -52.78 -12.53
N PRO A 602 -39.99 -53.61 -12.15
CA PRO A 602 -40.93 -53.63 -11.00
C PRO A 602 -41.29 -55.07 -10.45
N TYR A 603 -42.26 -55.12 -9.52
CA TYR A 603 -43.26 -56.18 -9.17
C TYR A 603 -43.22 -56.90 -7.79
N MET A 604 -44.33 -56.65 -7.06
CA MET A 604 -45.13 -57.53 -6.18
C MET A 604 -44.81 -57.72 -4.68
N ASN A 605 -45.54 -56.89 -3.91
CA ASN A 605 -46.36 -57.15 -2.70
C ASN A 605 -46.86 -58.61 -2.51
N PRO A 606 -47.20 -59.07 -1.29
CA PRO A 606 -48.47 -58.68 -0.65
C PRO A 606 -48.49 -58.55 0.91
N ALA A 607 -49.02 -57.42 1.37
CA ALA A 607 -50.25 -57.26 2.16
C ALA A 607 -50.64 -58.23 3.32
N ALA A 608 -50.90 -57.63 4.48
CA ALA A 608 -52.14 -57.77 5.28
C ALA A 608 -52.36 -56.43 6.05
N ILE A 609 -53.25 -55.50 5.63
CA ILE A 609 -54.73 -55.43 5.81
C ILE A 609 -55.09 -55.19 7.30
N ALA A 610 -55.86 -54.19 7.75
CA ALA A 610 -56.92 -53.32 7.21
C ALA A 610 -56.95 -51.98 8.00
N ASN A 611 -57.16 -50.79 7.41
CA ASN A 611 -58.42 -50.14 6.90
C ASN A 611 -59.47 -49.90 8.01
N SER A 612 -60.11 -48.73 8.17
CA SER A 612 -60.67 -47.74 7.21
C SER A 612 -61.00 -46.39 7.91
N GLY A 613 -61.04 -45.19 7.30
CA GLY A 613 -60.89 -44.81 5.89
C GLY A 613 -60.95 -43.27 5.66
N THR A 614 -60.31 -42.84 4.55
CA THR A 614 -60.73 -41.88 3.47
C THR A 614 -61.44 -40.55 3.83
N SER A 615 -61.15 -39.35 3.28
CA SER A 615 -60.25 -38.76 2.25
C SER A 615 -60.48 -37.23 2.30
N GLY A 616 -59.59 -36.28 1.94
CA GLY A 616 -58.25 -36.34 1.37
C GLY A 616 -57.61 -34.94 1.17
N ASN A 617 -56.31 -34.97 0.79
CA ASN A 617 -55.41 -34.00 0.13
C ASN A 617 -55.22 -32.58 0.69
N ALA A 618 -54.04 -31.95 0.70
CA ALA A 618 -52.61 -32.32 0.54
C ALA A 618 -51.81 -31.01 0.80
N ASP A 619 -50.75 -31.03 1.62
CA ASP A 619 -49.42 -30.49 1.26
C ASP A 619 -48.40 -30.71 2.39
N ALA A 620 -47.16 -31.00 1.99
CA ALA A 620 -46.08 -31.48 2.84
C ALA A 620 -45.30 -30.34 3.49
N THR A 621 -45.32 -30.32 4.83
CA THR A 621 -44.48 -29.51 5.71
C THR A 621 -43.07 -30.11 5.81
N VAL A 622 -42.05 -29.33 5.49
CA VAL A 622 -40.66 -29.58 5.93
C VAL A 622 -40.54 -29.13 7.38
N SER A 623 -39.92 -29.97 8.19
CA SER A 623 -39.79 -29.88 9.65
C SER A 623 -38.83 -28.78 10.08
N ASP A 624 -39.37 -27.79 10.80
CA ASP A 624 -38.67 -26.77 11.57
C ASP A 624 -38.03 -27.41 12.82
N GLY A 625 -36.72 -27.22 13.01
CA GLY A 625 -36.05 -27.43 14.30
C GLY A 625 -36.14 -26.12 15.10
N PRO A 626 -36.36 -26.15 16.43
CA PRO A 626 -36.68 -24.94 17.17
C PRO A 626 -35.45 -24.02 17.26
N ILE A 627 -35.56 -22.84 16.64
CA ILE A 627 -34.68 -21.70 16.87
C ILE A 627 -34.92 -21.23 18.30
N VAL A 628 -33.93 -21.38 19.19
CA VAL A 628 -33.98 -20.81 20.54
C VAL A 628 -33.62 -19.34 20.42
N ILE A 629 -34.61 -18.47 20.59
CA ILE A 629 -34.49 -17.01 20.62
C ILE A 629 -34.01 -16.62 22.02
N ASP A 630 -32.86 -15.95 22.10
CA ASP A 630 -32.34 -15.37 23.35
C ASP A 630 -33.01 -14.01 23.58
N ASP A 631 -33.87 -13.92 24.60
CA ASP A 631 -34.79 -12.79 24.85
C ASP A 631 -34.19 -11.70 25.78
N GLU A 632 -32.88 -11.77 26.09
CA GLU A 632 -32.21 -10.90 27.09
C GLU A 632 -31.27 -9.81 26.52
N ALA A 633 -31.47 -9.32 25.29
CA ALA A 633 -30.77 -8.12 24.79
C ALA A 633 -31.64 -6.86 24.90
N THR A 634 -31.17 -5.85 25.64
CA THR A 634 -31.83 -4.53 25.75
C THR A 634 -32.02 -3.88 24.38
N ALA A 635 -33.26 -3.50 24.05
CA ALA A 635 -33.58 -2.84 22.79
C ALA A 635 -32.70 -1.58 22.59
N PRO A 636 -32.07 -1.41 21.41
CA PRO A 636 -31.29 -0.21 21.12
C PRO A 636 -32.20 1.01 21.17
N LYS A 637 -31.77 2.08 21.85
CA LYS A 637 -32.50 3.35 21.86
C LYS A 637 -32.22 4.08 20.54
N TYR A 638 -33.21 4.15 19.67
CA TYR A 638 -33.19 4.98 18.46
C TYR A 638 -34.45 5.83 18.39
N THR A 639 -34.38 6.95 17.68
CA THR A 639 -35.53 7.83 17.43
C THR A 639 -36.21 7.39 16.12
N PRO A 640 -37.45 6.88 16.16
CA PRO A 640 -38.15 6.49 14.95
C PRO A 640 -38.38 7.72 14.06
N PRO A 641 -38.19 7.60 12.73
CA PRO A 641 -38.50 8.68 11.79
C PRO A 641 -40.01 8.89 11.66
N PRO A 642 -40.47 10.05 11.16
CA PRO A 642 -41.89 10.33 11.01
C PRO A 642 -42.54 9.30 10.06
N PRO A 643 -43.69 8.69 10.42
CA PRO A 643 -44.36 7.66 9.62
C PRO A 643 -44.66 8.08 8.17
N ARG A 644 -44.82 9.39 7.94
CA ARG A 644 -45.02 9.98 6.60
C ARG A 644 -43.90 9.67 5.62
N ALA A 645 -42.66 9.48 6.10
CA ALA A 645 -41.53 9.13 5.25
C ALA A 645 -41.73 7.77 4.55
N ALA A 646 -42.47 6.85 5.16
CA ALA A 646 -42.72 5.51 4.61
C ALA A 646 -43.84 5.48 3.55
N PHE A 647 -44.67 6.52 3.41
CA PHE A 647 -45.87 6.47 2.56
C PHE A 647 -45.55 6.19 1.08
N SER A 648 -44.43 6.74 0.58
CA SER A 648 -43.97 6.56 -0.79
C SER A 648 -43.51 5.13 -1.10
N SER A 649 -43.31 4.31 -0.07
CA SER A 649 -42.84 2.94 -0.16
C SER A 649 -43.97 1.94 -0.40
N PHE A 650 -45.19 2.24 0.06
CA PHE A 650 -46.37 1.37 -0.04
C PHE A 650 -47.31 1.74 -1.20
N ILE A 651 -46.82 2.52 -2.17
CA ILE A 651 -47.58 2.85 -3.39
C ILE A 651 -47.92 1.53 -4.10
N ASP A 652 -49.19 1.36 -4.50
CA ASP A 652 -49.76 0.14 -5.09
C ASP A 652 -49.96 -1.05 -4.14
N HIS A 653 -49.67 -0.91 -2.83
CA HIS A 653 -49.86 -1.94 -1.80
C HIS A 653 -50.79 -1.48 -0.65
N PRO A 654 -52.11 -1.36 -0.90
CA PRO A 654 -53.06 -0.77 0.06
C PRO A 654 -53.37 -1.66 1.27
N ASP A 655 -53.22 -2.98 1.17
CA ASP A 655 -53.43 -3.93 2.27
C ASP A 655 -52.33 -3.82 3.33
N GLU A 656 -51.08 -3.81 2.87
CA GLU A 656 -49.87 -3.64 3.67
C GLU A 656 -49.80 -2.22 4.26
N PHE A 657 -50.19 -1.21 3.47
CA PHE A 657 -50.22 0.18 3.94
C PHE A 657 -51.22 0.38 5.08
N ILE A 658 -52.42 -0.19 4.99
CA ILE A 658 -53.40 -0.14 6.09
C ILE A 658 -52.85 -0.81 7.34
N THR A 659 -52.20 -1.97 7.20
CA THR A 659 -51.59 -2.68 8.33
C THR A 659 -50.49 -1.85 9.01
N PHE A 660 -49.67 -1.17 8.21
CA PHE A 660 -48.66 -0.23 8.71
C PHE A 660 -49.28 0.96 9.46
N LEU A 661 -50.30 1.61 8.87
CA LEU A 661 -50.99 2.75 9.47
C LEU A 661 -51.73 2.38 10.77
N GLU A 662 -52.44 1.25 10.80
CA GLU A 662 -53.10 0.72 12.01
C GLU A 662 -52.08 0.48 13.13
N ALA A 663 -50.93 -0.15 12.82
CA ALA A 663 -49.89 -0.42 13.80
C ALA A 663 -49.19 0.85 14.32
N CYS A 664 -48.99 1.87 13.48
CA CYS A 664 -48.45 3.16 13.90
C CYS A 664 -49.40 3.88 14.87
N LEU A 665 -50.71 3.83 14.63
CA LEU A 665 -51.72 4.49 15.46
C LEU A 665 -51.94 3.84 16.83
N GLU A 666 -51.54 2.58 17.02
CA GLU A 666 -51.57 1.90 18.31
C GLU A 666 -50.46 2.39 19.27
N ASP A 667 -49.44 3.09 18.75
CA ASP A 667 -48.33 3.61 19.56
C ASP A 667 -48.69 4.94 20.27
N LYS A 668 -48.23 5.10 21.50
CA LYS A 668 -48.60 6.21 22.40
C LYS A 668 -47.66 7.42 22.30
N GLN A 669 -46.65 7.37 21.44
CA GLN A 669 -45.60 8.40 21.30
C GLN A 669 -45.67 9.18 19.97
N LEU A 670 -46.88 9.46 19.47
CA LEU A 670 -47.05 10.22 18.23
C LEU A 670 -47.26 11.71 18.49
N ASP A 671 -46.64 12.55 17.66
CA ASP A 671 -46.93 13.98 17.61
C ASP A 671 -48.35 14.24 17.07
N THR A 672 -48.98 15.32 17.53
CA THR A 672 -50.37 15.65 17.16
C THR A 672 -50.56 15.91 15.66
N SER A 673 -49.51 16.39 14.97
CA SER A 673 -49.51 16.59 13.52
C SER A 673 -49.46 15.25 12.77
N ASP A 674 -48.57 14.35 13.18
CA ASP A 674 -48.43 13.02 12.56
C ASP A 674 -49.68 12.17 12.82
N GLN A 675 -50.28 12.32 14.00
CA GLN A 675 -51.58 11.72 14.30
C GLN A 675 -52.66 12.22 13.32
N THR A 676 -52.72 13.53 13.04
CA THR A 676 -53.70 14.09 12.09
C THR A 676 -53.51 13.53 10.68
N ASP A 677 -52.26 13.48 10.20
CA ASP A 677 -51.90 12.95 8.87
C ASP A 677 -52.22 11.45 8.75
N LEU A 678 -51.86 10.65 9.77
CA LEU A 678 -52.15 9.21 9.83
C LEU A 678 -53.66 8.94 9.85
N TYR A 679 -54.42 9.65 10.68
CA TYR A 679 -55.88 9.51 10.75
C TYR A 679 -56.55 9.90 9.42
N THR A 680 -56.12 11.01 8.81
CA THR A 680 -56.67 11.46 7.52
C THR A 680 -56.37 10.46 6.41
N THR A 681 -55.14 9.95 6.34
CA THR A 681 -54.72 8.98 5.33
C THR A 681 -55.39 7.62 5.54
N LEU A 682 -55.50 7.14 6.78
CA LEU A 682 -56.22 5.90 7.09
C LEU A 682 -57.71 6.00 6.74
N PHE A 683 -58.32 7.15 7.00
CA PHE A 683 -59.71 7.41 6.60
C PHE A 683 -59.88 7.40 5.08
N GLU A 684 -58.96 8.02 4.34
CA GLU A 684 -58.92 7.96 2.88
C GLU A 684 -58.77 6.51 2.38
N MET A 685 -57.88 5.72 2.99
CA MET A 685 -57.64 4.32 2.59
C MET A 685 -58.84 3.41 2.88
N TYR A 686 -59.55 3.60 4.01
CA TYR A 686 -60.79 2.85 4.27
C TYR A 686 -61.90 3.21 3.29
N LEU A 687 -62.05 4.50 2.95
CA LEU A 687 -63.01 4.92 1.94
C LEU A 687 -62.63 4.40 0.56
N TYR A 688 -61.35 4.46 0.18
CA TYR A 688 -60.85 3.87 -1.07
C TYR A 688 -61.21 2.38 -1.16
N LYS A 689 -60.92 1.59 -0.11
CA LYS A 689 -61.30 0.17 -0.07
C LYS A 689 -62.80 -0.07 -0.11
N SER A 690 -63.61 0.80 0.50
CA SER A 690 -65.07 0.69 0.43
C SER A 690 -65.61 0.84 -0.99
N THR A 691 -64.89 1.54 -1.87
CA THR A 691 -65.24 1.74 -3.28
C THR A 691 -64.78 0.60 -4.20
N GLU A 692 -63.97 -0.35 -3.70
CA GLU A 692 -63.56 -1.53 -4.47
C GLU A 692 -64.75 -2.46 -4.77
N LYS A 693 -64.78 -3.03 -5.98
CA LYS A 693 -65.87 -3.90 -6.44
C LYS A 693 -65.78 -5.33 -5.86
N LYS A 694 -65.83 -5.46 -4.54
CA LYS A 694 -65.76 -6.74 -3.80
C LYS A 694 -67.05 -7.12 -3.06
N GLY A 695 -68.18 -6.49 -3.42
CA GLY A 695 -69.51 -6.82 -2.91
C GLY A 695 -69.99 -5.89 -1.78
N GLN A 696 -71.29 -5.95 -1.46
CA GLN A 696 -71.94 -5.01 -0.55
C GLN A 696 -71.53 -5.18 0.92
N GLN A 697 -71.24 -6.41 1.35
CA GLN A 697 -70.72 -6.71 2.70
C GLN A 697 -69.32 -6.12 2.93
N HIS A 698 -68.43 -6.22 1.92
CA HIS A 698 -67.09 -5.63 2.00
C HIS A 698 -67.14 -4.10 2.15
N ARG A 699 -68.05 -3.46 1.40
CA ARG A 699 -68.27 -2.02 1.49
C ARG A 699 -68.77 -1.61 2.88
N GLU A 700 -69.76 -2.33 3.43
CA GLU A 700 -70.31 -2.07 4.77
C GLU A 700 -69.27 -2.26 5.87
N GLU A 701 -68.37 -3.24 5.77
CA GLU A 701 -67.29 -3.48 6.74
C GLU A 701 -66.28 -2.32 6.80
N TRP A 702 -65.81 -1.83 5.64
CA TRP A 702 -64.87 -0.71 5.60
C TRP A 702 -65.54 0.63 5.92
N GLU A 703 -66.78 0.86 5.49
CA GLU A 703 -67.57 2.03 5.90
C GLU A 703 -67.83 2.01 7.41
N ALA A 704 -68.03 0.85 8.03
CA ALA A 704 -68.14 0.72 9.49
C ALA A 704 -66.82 1.04 10.23
N LYS A 705 -65.67 0.59 9.70
CA LYS A 705 -64.35 0.97 10.22
C LYS A 705 -64.10 2.48 10.09
N ALA A 706 -64.43 3.07 8.93
CA ALA A 706 -64.33 4.50 8.68
C ALA A 706 -65.26 5.32 9.60
N LYS A 707 -66.48 4.83 9.83
CA LYS A 707 -67.44 5.43 10.77
C LYS A 707 -66.91 5.43 12.20
N LYS A 708 -66.36 4.31 12.66
CA LYS A 708 -65.78 4.17 13.99
C LYS A 708 -64.62 5.15 14.25
N LEU A 709 -63.86 5.53 13.22
CA LEU A 709 -62.81 6.54 13.32
C LEU A 709 -63.35 7.96 13.59
N ILE A 710 -64.59 8.28 13.17
CA ILE A 710 -65.18 9.63 13.27
C ILE A 710 -66.13 9.76 14.49
N GLU A 711 -66.63 8.64 15.05
CA GLU A 711 -67.56 8.64 16.18
C GLU A 711 -66.99 9.19 17.51
N GLY A 712 -65.66 9.41 17.61
CA GLY A 712 -65.00 9.92 18.82
C GLY A 712 -65.27 11.39 19.14
N GLU A 713 -65.24 11.76 20.43
CA GLU A 713 -65.54 13.12 20.94
C GLU A 713 -64.42 14.15 20.61
N HIS A 714 -63.23 13.68 20.23
CA HIS A 714 -62.10 14.52 19.83
C HIS A 714 -61.31 13.84 18.70
N VAL A 715 -61.85 13.85 17.48
CA VAL A 715 -61.15 13.33 16.30
C VAL A 715 -60.05 14.31 15.89
N PRO A 716 -58.77 13.89 15.80
CA PRO A 716 -57.66 14.74 15.37
C PRO A 716 -57.66 14.92 13.83
N MET A 717 -58.82 15.10 13.20
CA MET A 717 -58.94 15.36 11.76
C MET A 717 -59.64 16.70 11.55
N GLU A 718 -59.21 17.45 10.54
CA GLU A 718 -59.92 18.68 10.16
C GLU A 718 -61.29 18.34 9.57
N SER A 719 -62.34 18.98 10.08
CA SER A 719 -63.72 18.75 9.63
C SER A 719 -63.91 19.00 8.14
N SER A 720 -63.13 19.89 7.53
CA SER A 720 -63.09 20.15 6.09
C SER A 720 -62.65 18.92 5.28
N ASN A 721 -61.57 18.25 5.70
CA ASN A 721 -61.00 17.10 4.99
C ASN A 721 -61.93 15.90 5.07
N VAL A 722 -62.53 15.65 6.24
CA VAL A 722 -63.50 14.56 6.41
C VAL A 722 -64.74 14.80 5.56
N LEU A 723 -65.24 16.03 5.46
CA LEU A 723 -66.39 16.37 4.61
C LEU A 723 -66.07 16.22 3.12
N LEU A 724 -64.88 16.64 2.69
CA LEU A 724 -64.44 16.51 1.30
C LEU A 724 -64.32 15.04 0.91
N LEU A 725 -63.59 14.24 1.69
CA LEU A 725 -63.39 12.81 1.43
C LEU A 725 -64.70 12.01 1.48
N SER A 726 -65.59 12.35 2.44
CA SER A 726 -66.92 11.74 2.53
C SER A 726 -67.81 12.11 1.33
N HIS A 727 -67.71 13.33 0.81
CA HIS A 727 -68.48 13.75 -0.36
C HIS A 727 -67.96 13.10 -1.65
N LEU A 728 -66.63 13.03 -1.81
CA LEU A 728 -65.99 12.36 -2.95
C LEU A 728 -66.30 10.86 -3.01
N SER A 729 -66.56 10.24 -1.86
CA SER A 729 -66.81 8.79 -1.72
C SER A 729 -68.29 8.43 -1.52
N ASP A 730 -69.22 9.38 -1.65
CA ASP A 730 -70.66 9.19 -1.39
C ASP A 730 -71.03 8.66 0.03
N PHE A 731 -70.19 8.94 1.03
CA PHE A 731 -70.39 8.50 2.41
C PHE A 731 -71.32 9.46 3.19
N ARG A 732 -72.62 9.17 3.17
CA ARG A 732 -73.69 10.03 3.75
C ARG A 732 -73.62 10.11 5.28
N ASP A 733 -73.36 8.98 5.94
CA ASP A 733 -73.32 8.89 7.40
C ASP A 733 -72.24 9.79 8.00
N GLY A 734 -71.03 9.79 7.42
CA GLY A 734 -69.93 10.67 7.85
C GLY A 734 -70.22 12.15 7.61
N THR A 735 -70.89 12.48 6.50
CA THR A 735 -71.25 13.86 6.17
C THR A 735 -72.22 14.46 7.18
N VAL A 736 -73.20 13.68 7.65
CA VAL A 736 -74.17 14.14 8.66
C VAL A 736 -73.49 14.30 10.02
N LEU A 737 -72.72 13.30 10.44
CA LEU A 737 -72.09 13.26 11.76
C LEU A 737 -71.08 14.42 11.95
N VAL A 738 -70.26 14.71 10.94
CA VAL A 738 -69.28 15.82 11.00
C VAL A 738 -69.96 17.18 10.91
N LYS A 739 -71.03 17.35 10.12
CA LYS A 739 -71.80 18.61 10.08
C LYS A 739 -72.45 18.93 11.43
N GLU A 740 -72.91 17.89 12.14
CA GLU A 740 -73.43 18.03 13.51
C GLU A 740 -72.32 18.41 14.51
N GLN A 741 -71.15 17.77 14.44
CA GLN A 741 -69.99 18.09 15.30
C GLN A 741 -69.42 19.49 15.04
N ALA A 742 -69.33 19.92 13.77
CA ALA A 742 -68.79 21.22 13.36
C ALA A 742 -69.76 22.41 13.56
N ARG A 743 -70.95 22.17 14.15
CA ARG A 743 -72.01 23.18 14.35
C ARG A 743 -72.42 23.93 13.07
N LEU A 744 -72.35 23.29 11.91
CA LEU A 744 -72.80 23.85 10.63
C LEU A 744 -74.32 23.66 10.48
N LEU A 745 -75.09 24.19 11.43
CA LEU A 745 -76.53 23.97 11.57
C LEU A 745 -77.32 24.60 10.40
N PHE A 746 -76.87 25.75 9.90
CA PHE A 746 -77.39 26.38 8.69
C PHE A 746 -77.28 25.50 7.45
N ASP A 747 -76.17 24.80 7.25
CA ASP A 747 -75.96 23.92 6.09
C ASP A 747 -76.78 22.63 6.19
N ILE A 748 -77.00 22.13 7.41
CA ILE A 748 -77.94 21.03 7.66
C ILE A 748 -79.36 21.48 7.26
N PHE A 749 -79.81 22.65 7.70
CA PHE A 749 -81.11 23.19 7.31
C PHE A 749 -81.21 23.44 5.80
N ARG A 750 -80.15 23.95 5.16
CA ARG A 750 -80.08 24.14 3.70
C ARG A 750 -80.15 22.81 2.93
N SER A 751 -79.55 21.75 3.47
CA SER A 751 -79.62 20.42 2.85
C SER A 751 -81.06 19.89 2.82
N TYR A 752 -81.81 20.02 3.93
CA TYR A 752 -83.23 19.63 3.97
C TYR A 752 -84.12 20.51 3.08
N THR A 753 -83.89 21.83 3.05
CA THR A 753 -84.67 22.75 2.21
C THR A 753 -84.40 22.54 0.72
N SER A 754 -83.15 22.27 0.31
CA SER A 754 -82.81 21.92 -1.08
C SER A 754 -83.39 20.56 -1.50
N ALA A 755 -83.48 19.59 -0.58
CA ALA A 755 -84.14 18.31 -0.80
C ALA A 755 -85.69 18.38 -0.76
N LYS A 756 -86.27 19.56 -0.48
CA LYS A 756 -87.71 19.80 -0.31
C LYS A 756 -88.38 18.97 0.79
N ASP A 757 -87.61 18.55 1.81
CA ASP A 757 -88.16 17.85 2.98
C ASP A 757 -88.64 18.87 4.03
N THR A 758 -89.91 19.25 3.94
CA THR A 758 -90.56 20.24 4.82
C THR A 758 -90.58 19.79 6.28
N ARG A 759 -90.81 18.50 6.54
CA ARG A 759 -90.86 17.94 7.90
C ARG A 759 -89.47 17.86 8.53
N GLY A 760 -88.46 17.43 7.77
CA GLY A 760 -87.07 17.41 8.19
C GLY A 760 -86.54 18.81 8.50
N ALA A 761 -86.84 19.78 7.63
CA ALA A 761 -86.46 21.19 7.82
C ALA A 761 -87.10 21.79 9.09
N MET A 762 -88.39 21.55 9.36
CA MET A 762 -89.04 22.05 10.57
C MET A 762 -88.55 21.37 11.85
N LYS A 763 -88.21 20.07 11.78
CA LYS A 763 -87.58 19.36 12.91
C LYS A 763 -86.18 19.92 13.20
N ALA A 764 -85.40 20.22 12.16
CA ALA A 764 -84.11 20.88 12.27
C ALA A 764 -84.26 22.31 12.83
N LEU A 765 -85.24 23.09 12.37
CA LEU A 765 -85.52 24.44 12.88
C LEU A 765 -85.92 24.43 14.36
N ARG A 766 -86.71 23.45 14.82
CA ARG A 766 -87.05 23.32 16.24
C ARG A 766 -85.86 22.88 17.10
N LYS A 767 -85.00 22.00 16.59
CA LYS A 767 -83.82 21.49 17.31
C LYS A 767 -82.70 22.53 17.38
N TYR A 768 -82.42 23.24 16.29
CA TYR A 768 -81.26 24.12 16.13
C TYR A 768 -81.61 25.62 16.13
N GLY A 769 -82.87 25.99 15.90
CA GLY A 769 -83.31 27.39 15.90
C GLY A 769 -83.05 28.18 17.19
N PRO A 770 -83.12 27.59 18.40
CA PRO A 770 -82.72 28.30 19.62
C PRO A 770 -81.23 28.64 19.68
N GLU A 771 -80.38 27.81 19.05
CA GLU A 771 -78.92 27.97 19.04
C GLU A 771 -78.46 28.93 17.92
N GLU A 772 -79.12 28.89 16.75
CA GLU A 772 -78.82 29.75 15.61
C GLU A 772 -80.06 30.56 15.15
N PRO A 773 -80.27 31.78 15.69
CA PRO A 773 -81.44 32.60 15.37
C PRO A 773 -81.54 33.02 13.89
N GLN A 774 -80.44 32.98 13.13
CA GLN A 774 -80.44 33.29 11.69
C GLN A 774 -81.18 32.25 10.84
N LEU A 775 -81.48 31.08 11.40
CA LEU A 775 -82.34 30.07 10.78
C LEU A 775 -83.78 30.56 10.62
N TYR A 776 -84.28 31.46 11.49
CA TYR A 776 -85.66 31.95 11.43
C TYR A 776 -85.94 32.82 10.18
N PRO A 777 -85.07 33.78 9.78
CA PRO A 777 -85.18 34.45 8.48
C PRO A 777 -85.14 33.51 7.27
N ALA A 778 -84.25 32.52 7.27
CA ALA A 778 -84.15 31.53 6.18
C ALA A 778 -85.37 30.62 6.13
N ALA A 779 -85.90 30.22 7.29
CA ALA A 779 -87.16 29.50 7.41
C ALA A 779 -88.35 30.34 6.96
N LEU A 780 -88.39 31.65 7.27
CA LEU A 780 -89.42 32.56 6.77
C LEU A 780 -89.40 32.59 5.24
N ALA A 781 -88.24 32.74 4.62
CA ALA A 781 -88.08 32.72 3.16
C ALA A 781 -88.48 31.36 2.54
N TYR A 782 -88.19 30.25 3.21
CA TYR A 782 -88.60 28.91 2.77
C TYR A 782 -90.12 28.69 2.88
N LEU A 783 -90.72 29.07 4.01
CA LEU A 783 -92.16 28.98 4.26
C LEU A 783 -92.98 29.86 3.30
N THR A 784 -92.41 30.96 2.81
CA THR A 784 -93.08 31.86 1.86
C THR A 784 -92.75 31.56 0.40
N SER A 785 -91.87 30.60 0.12
CA SER A 785 -91.41 30.28 -1.24
C SER A 785 -92.46 29.54 -2.08
N ASP A 786 -93.25 28.64 -1.49
CA ASP A 786 -94.24 27.81 -2.18
C ASP A 786 -95.54 27.69 -1.35
N PRO A 787 -96.73 27.84 -1.96
CA PRO A 787 -98.01 27.76 -1.23
C PRO A 787 -98.25 26.39 -0.60
N LYS A 788 -97.71 25.32 -1.20
CA LYS A 788 -97.78 23.94 -0.65
C LYS A 788 -96.90 23.75 0.59
N VAL A 789 -95.76 24.43 0.66
CA VAL A 789 -94.86 24.39 1.83
C VAL A 789 -95.51 25.09 3.02
N LEU A 790 -96.23 26.19 2.77
CA LEU A 790 -96.98 26.90 3.80
C LEU A 790 -98.19 26.09 4.31
N GLU A 791 -98.89 25.38 3.42
CA GLU A 791 -99.97 24.45 3.80
C GLU A 791 -99.45 23.25 4.62
N GLU A 792 -98.30 22.67 4.24
CA GLU A 792 -97.70 21.54 4.96
C GLU A 792 -97.10 21.92 6.33
N ALA A 793 -96.60 23.14 6.49
CA ALA A 793 -96.01 23.62 7.74
C ALA A 793 -97.05 24.20 8.72
N GLY A 794 -98.13 24.81 8.23
CA GLY A 794 -99.20 25.40 9.03
C GLY A 794 -99.00 26.89 9.39
N GLN A 795 -100.11 27.62 9.55
CA GLN A 795 -100.11 29.07 9.81
C GLN A 795 -99.54 29.45 11.19
N ASP A 796 -99.63 28.53 12.16
CA ASP A 796 -99.13 28.73 13.52
C ASP A 796 -97.58 28.79 13.57
N GLU A 797 -96.90 28.03 12.71
CA GLU A 797 -95.43 28.04 12.61
C GLU A 797 -94.94 29.35 11.99
N LEU A 798 -95.67 29.91 11.01
CA LEU A 798 -95.36 31.23 10.44
C LEU A 798 -95.49 32.34 11.51
N ALA A 799 -96.55 32.28 12.32
CA ALA A 799 -96.75 33.23 13.41
C ALA A 799 -95.65 33.11 14.50
N ALA A 800 -95.24 31.87 14.83
CA ALA A 800 -94.16 31.62 15.78
C ALA A 800 -92.80 32.14 15.28
N VAL A 801 -92.48 31.94 14.00
CA VAL A 801 -91.27 32.44 13.35
C VAL A 801 -91.27 33.98 13.33
N LEU A 802 -92.38 34.62 12.97
CA LEU A 802 -92.50 36.10 12.96
C LEU A 802 -92.39 36.70 14.37
N ALA A 803 -93.01 36.08 15.38
CA ALA A 803 -92.90 36.53 16.77
C ALA A 803 -91.45 36.42 17.29
N LYS A 804 -90.73 35.37 16.88
CA LYS A 804 -89.32 35.19 17.25
C LYS A 804 -88.41 36.21 16.55
N ILE A 805 -88.69 36.52 15.28
CA ILE A 805 -87.99 37.56 14.51
C ILE A 805 -88.18 38.95 15.13
N ASP A 806 -89.39 39.31 15.59
CA ASP A 806 -89.62 40.60 16.28
C ASP A 806 -88.91 40.67 17.63
N LYS A 807 -89.03 39.60 18.42
CA LYS A 807 -88.49 39.54 19.79
C LYS A 807 -86.97 39.66 19.79
N ASP A 808 -86.33 38.98 18.85
CA ASP A 808 -84.87 38.92 18.75
C ASP A 808 -84.30 40.00 17.79
N GLY A 809 -85.16 40.80 17.14
CA GLY A 809 -84.76 41.89 16.25
C GLY A 809 -84.00 41.44 14.99
N LEU A 810 -84.32 40.26 14.47
CA LEU A 810 -83.50 39.57 13.46
C LEU A 810 -83.64 40.15 12.04
N MET A 811 -84.73 40.85 11.76
CA MET A 811 -84.97 41.52 10.47
C MET A 811 -85.62 42.88 10.69
N ALA A 812 -85.27 43.86 9.87
CA ALA A 812 -85.98 45.13 9.84
C ALA A 812 -87.43 44.92 9.36
N PRO A 813 -88.41 45.68 9.88
CA PRO A 813 -89.82 45.54 9.46
C PRO A 813 -90.02 45.65 7.96
N LEU A 814 -89.24 46.52 7.30
CA LEU A 814 -89.25 46.68 5.85
C LEU A 814 -88.77 45.40 5.13
N GLN A 815 -87.77 44.71 5.66
CA GLN A 815 -87.26 43.45 5.10
C GLN A 815 -88.24 42.30 5.32
N VAL A 816 -88.95 42.28 6.45
CA VAL A 816 -90.02 41.29 6.70
C VAL A 816 -91.15 41.48 5.68
N ILE A 817 -91.55 42.72 5.39
CA ILE A 817 -92.52 43.00 4.32
C ILE A 817 -91.97 42.59 2.95
N GLN A 818 -90.70 42.91 2.64
CA GLN A 818 -90.10 42.57 1.34
C GLN A 818 -89.96 41.06 1.12
N THR A 819 -89.68 40.28 2.16
CA THR A 819 -89.61 38.81 2.06
C THR A 819 -90.98 38.16 1.97
N LEU A 820 -92.03 38.82 2.47
CA LEU A 820 -93.41 38.33 2.38
C LEU A 820 -94.14 38.78 1.10
N VAL A 821 -93.80 39.95 0.54
CA VAL A 821 -94.50 40.58 -0.59
C VAL A 821 -93.64 40.65 -1.86
N GLY A 822 -92.31 40.66 -1.72
CA GLY A 822 -91.38 41.15 -2.75
C GLY A 822 -90.68 40.11 -3.61
N GLN A 823 -90.99 38.81 -3.54
CA GLN A 823 -90.31 37.79 -4.36
C GLN A 823 -91.22 36.93 -5.24
N SER A 824 -92.55 37.13 -5.22
CA SER A 824 -93.45 36.42 -6.12
C SER A 824 -94.67 37.28 -6.43
N SER A 825 -95.01 37.45 -7.71
CA SER A 825 -96.25 38.10 -8.17
C SER A 825 -97.54 37.32 -7.85
N SER A 826 -97.43 36.29 -7.00
CA SER A 826 -98.52 35.50 -6.42
C SER A 826 -98.40 35.63 -4.90
N GLY A 827 -99.19 36.51 -4.29
CA GLY A 827 -99.16 36.74 -2.84
C GLY A 827 -99.64 35.50 -2.08
N VAL A 828 -98.70 34.70 -1.56
CA VAL A 828 -98.98 33.53 -0.72
C VAL A 828 -99.42 33.94 0.70
N ALA A 829 -98.94 35.08 1.21
CA ALA A 829 -99.34 35.65 2.49
C ALA A 829 -100.31 36.85 2.31
N THR A 830 -101.51 36.77 2.90
CA THR A 830 -102.49 37.86 2.82
C THR A 830 -102.14 38.96 3.83
N MET A 831 -102.27 40.24 3.46
CA MET A 831 -101.97 41.41 4.32
C MET A 831 -102.64 41.36 5.72
N GLY A 832 -103.73 40.59 5.87
CA GLY A 832 -104.39 40.33 7.15
C GLY A 832 -103.53 39.56 8.17
N MET A 833 -102.57 38.74 7.72
CA MET A 833 -101.73 37.89 8.59
C MET A 833 -100.59 38.66 9.27
N ILE A 834 -100.21 39.84 8.76
CA ILE A 834 -99.02 40.61 9.19
C ILE A 834 -99.42 41.89 9.97
N LYS A 835 -100.71 42.23 9.97
CA LYS A 835 -101.25 43.44 10.62
C LYS A 835 -100.86 43.60 12.10
N PRO A 836 -100.83 42.54 12.94
CA PRO A 836 -100.42 42.67 14.34
C PRO A 836 -98.94 43.06 14.48
N TYR A 837 -98.05 42.43 13.71
CA TYR A 837 -96.60 42.67 13.76
C TYR A 837 -96.24 44.14 13.41
N LEU A 838 -96.81 44.70 12.34
CA LEU A 838 -96.48 46.06 11.90
C LEU A 838 -96.96 47.15 12.87
N HIS A 839 -98.05 46.90 13.60
CA HIS A 839 -98.57 47.86 14.56
C HIS A 839 -97.59 48.07 15.73
N ASP A 840 -97.00 46.98 16.22
CA ASP A 840 -96.11 47.01 17.37
C ASP A 840 -94.74 47.64 17.02
N THR A 841 -94.19 47.36 15.84
CA THR A 841 -92.85 47.89 15.50
C THR A 841 -92.85 49.40 15.24
N ILE A 842 -93.86 49.96 14.56
CA ILE A 842 -93.96 51.41 14.29
C ILE A 842 -94.02 52.22 15.59
N SER A 843 -94.69 51.68 16.60
CA SER A 843 -94.84 52.35 17.90
C SER A 843 -93.51 52.44 18.66
N ARG A 844 -92.62 51.46 18.47
CA ARG A 844 -91.29 51.40 19.10
C ARG A 844 -90.31 52.40 18.49
N GLU A 845 -90.18 52.45 17.16
CA GLU A 845 -89.21 53.32 16.47
C GLU A 845 -89.42 54.82 16.75
N ARG A 846 -90.69 55.25 16.87
CA ARG A 846 -91.01 56.64 17.23
C ARG A 846 -90.38 57.07 18.55
N LYS A 847 -90.19 56.15 19.50
CA LYS A 847 -89.62 56.43 20.81
C LYS A 847 -88.11 56.61 20.77
N GLU A 848 -87.40 55.85 19.93
CA GLU A 848 -85.93 55.92 19.81
C GLU A 848 -85.43 57.19 19.10
N ILE A 849 -86.15 57.64 18.08
CA ILE A 849 -85.79 58.86 17.33
C ILE A 849 -85.71 60.09 18.25
N ALA A 850 -86.57 60.15 19.28
CA ALA A 850 -86.57 61.23 20.27
C ALA A 850 -85.27 61.26 21.10
N VAL A 851 -84.72 60.09 21.46
CA VAL A 851 -83.51 59.97 22.28
C VAL A 851 -82.25 60.36 21.51
N ASN A 852 -82.13 59.93 20.25
CA ASN A 852 -80.93 60.19 19.45
C ASN A 852 -80.72 61.68 19.14
N ARG A 853 -81.81 62.46 18.98
CA ARG A 853 -81.70 63.92 18.78
C ARG A 853 -81.01 64.63 19.94
N ASN A 854 -81.21 64.19 21.18
CA ASN A 854 -80.57 64.80 22.34
C ASN A 854 -79.05 64.55 22.37
N ARG A 855 -78.59 63.37 21.94
CA ARG A 855 -77.18 62.96 22.01
C ARG A 855 -76.29 63.69 20.98
N ILE A 856 -76.85 64.00 19.81
CA ILE A 856 -76.17 64.77 18.76
C ILE A 856 -75.86 66.20 19.23
N ALA A 857 -76.76 66.80 20.01
CA ALA A 857 -76.56 68.15 20.53
C ALA A 857 -75.33 68.24 21.45
N THR A 858 -75.13 67.22 22.30
CA THR A 858 -74.01 67.15 23.26
C THR A 858 -72.65 66.99 22.59
N LEU A 859 -72.57 66.18 21.52
CA LEU A 859 -71.30 65.93 20.82
C LEU A 859 -70.79 67.16 20.06
N ARG A 860 -71.70 67.96 19.50
CA ARG A 860 -71.31 69.19 18.79
C ARG A 860 -70.56 70.17 19.69
N THR A 861 -71.04 70.33 20.92
CA THR A 861 -70.45 71.22 21.92
C THR A 861 -69.01 70.82 22.27
N ASP A 862 -68.71 69.52 22.31
CA ASP A 862 -67.38 69.00 22.67
C ASP A 862 -66.36 69.22 21.54
N THR A 863 -66.79 69.11 20.27
CA THR A 863 -65.95 69.39 19.09
C THR A 863 -65.48 70.84 19.01
N GLU A 864 -66.32 71.80 19.40
CA GLU A 864 -65.95 73.22 19.43
C GLU A 864 -64.88 73.48 20.49
N LYS A 865 -64.96 72.78 21.62
CA LYS A 865 -63.98 72.86 22.70
C LYS A 865 -62.58 72.39 22.25
N ARG A 866 -62.50 71.25 21.56
CA ARG A 866 -61.23 70.72 21.03
C ARG A 866 -60.62 71.58 19.92
N ARG A 867 -61.43 72.28 19.13
CA ARG A 867 -60.93 73.24 18.12
C ARG A 867 -60.23 74.42 18.77
N ALA A 868 -60.71 74.89 19.92
CA ALA A 868 -60.08 75.97 20.67
C ALA A 868 -58.71 75.54 21.25
N GLU A 869 -58.59 74.31 21.74
CA GLU A 869 -57.31 73.74 22.23
C GLU A 869 -56.26 73.65 21.11
N LEU A 870 -56.68 73.32 19.88
CA LEU A 870 -55.83 73.26 18.70
C LEU A 870 -55.23 74.61 18.30
N THR A 871 -55.99 75.71 18.46
CA THR A 871 -55.48 77.06 18.20
C THR A 871 -54.45 77.51 19.23
N ASP A 872 -54.55 77.05 20.47
CA ASP A 872 -53.65 77.44 21.56
C ASP A 872 -52.27 76.75 21.46
N LEU A 873 -52.24 75.53 20.90
CA LEU A 873 -51.01 74.77 20.61
C LEU A 873 -50.15 75.38 19.48
N GLY A 874 -50.70 76.31 18.69
CA GLY A 874 -49.99 76.95 17.57
C GLY A 874 -49.13 78.17 17.92
N THR A 875 -49.29 78.76 19.11
CA THR A 875 -48.63 80.05 19.47
C THR A 875 -47.57 79.96 20.58
N LYS A 876 -47.40 78.79 21.21
CA LYS A 876 -46.38 78.55 22.24
C LYS A 876 -45.58 77.28 21.92
N PRO A 877 -44.24 77.28 22.01
CA PRO A 877 -43.46 76.06 21.81
C PRO A 877 -43.69 75.10 22.99
N ALA A 878 -44.19 73.90 22.70
CA ALA A 878 -44.28 72.78 23.61
C ALA A 878 -43.18 71.76 23.25
N VAL A 879 -42.43 71.28 24.23
CA VAL A 879 -41.36 70.28 24.03
C VAL A 879 -42.02 68.90 23.84
N PHE A 880 -41.89 68.32 22.66
CA PHE A 880 -42.26 66.93 22.38
C PHE A 880 -41.00 66.05 22.47
N GLN A 881 -40.93 65.17 23.47
CA GLN A 881 -39.89 64.13 23.54
C GLN A 881 -40.22 63.00 22.55
N ALA A 882 -39.28 62.73 21.64
CA ALA A 882 -39.42 61.77 20.55
C ALA A 882 -39.13 60.33 20.99
N THR A 883 -39.84 59.35 20.40
CA THR A 883 -39.32 57.99 20.23
C THR A 883 -40.03 57.28 19.08
N ARG A 884 -39.30 56.91 18.00
CA ARG A 884 -39.34 55.61 17.28
C ARG A 884 -38.62 55.62 15.92
N LEU A 885 -37.71 54.64 15.75
CA LEU A 885 -37.60 53.56 14.73
C LEU A 885 -37.96 53.76 13.24
N SER A 886 -37.26 52.93 12.42
CA SER A 886 -37.62 52.31 11.11
C SER A 886 -37.54 53.22 9.86
N SER A 887 -37.11 52.83 8.65
CA SER A 887 -36.82 51.54 7.96
C SER A 887 -36.32 51.86 6.52
N THR A 888 -35.87 50.83 5.76
CA THR A 888 -35.96 50.64 4.27
C THR A 888 -35.15 51.62 3.38
N GLU A 889 -34.57 51.32 2.20
CA GLU A 889 -34.45 50.17 1.29
C GLU A 889 -33.44 50.58 0.17
N ASP A 890 -32.82 49.58 -0.45
CA ASP A 890 -32.12 49.47 -1.76
C ASP A 890 -31.98 50.66 -2.74
N ASN A 891 -30.78 50.81 -3.33
CA ASN A 891 -30.51 50.38 -4.73
C ASN A 891 -29.10 50.72 -5.26
N ILE A 892 -28.67 49.84 -6.17
CA ILE A 892 -27.40 49.75 -6.92
C ILE A 892 -27.37 50.75 -8.09
N LEU A 893 -26.19 51.32 -8.41
CA LEU A 893 -25.78 51.63 -9.80
C LEU A 893 -24.24 51.68 -9.96
N SER A 894 -23.75 50.78 -10.82
CA SER A 894 -22.62 50.85 -11.76
C SER A 894 -21.46 51.85 -11.56
N PHE A 895 -20.23 51.32 -11.57
CA PHE A 895 -19.02 52.06 -11.97
C PHE A 895 -18.26 51.31 -13.05
N GLU A 896 -17.92 52.02 -14.12
CA GLU A 896 -16.99 51.61 -15.17
C GLU A 896 -15.84 52.63 -15.21
N VAL A 897 -14.64 52.12 -15.53
CA VAL A 897 -13.39 52.82 -15.87
C VAL A 897 -12.53 53.37 -14.73
N GLU A 898 -11.43 52.66 -14.43
CA GLU A 898 -10.06 53.22 -14.53
C GLU A 898 -9.01 52.10 -14.47
N SER A 899 -8.58 51.61 -15.64
CA SER A 899 -7.40 50.76 -15.78
C SER A 899 -6.53 51.34 -16.91
N SER A 900 -5.73 52.33 -16.57
CA SER A 900 -4.66 52.84 -17.42
C SER A 900 -3.62 53.54 -16.57
N ILE A 901 -2.69 52.77 -15.98
CA ILE A 901 -1.31 53.19 -15.66
C ILE A 901 -0.54 51.90 -15.28
N TYR A 902 0.63 51.70 -15.91
CA TYR A 902 1.54 50.53 -15.87
C TYR A 902 1.34 49.39 -16.91
N LYS A 903 1.24 49.75 -18.20
CA LYS A 903 1.83 48.92 -19.28
C LYS A 903 3.35 49.13 -19.31
N ILE A 904 4.09 48.42 -18.46
CA ILE A 904 5.53 48.19 -18.70
C ILE A 904 5.60 46.96 -19.62
N MET A 905 6.36 47.06 -20.71
CA MET A 905 6.59 45.99 -21.69
C MET A 905 6.95 44.68 -20.99
N ARG A 906 5.98 43.78 -20.86
CA ARG A 906 6.20 42.42 -20.35
C ARG A 906 6.82 41.59 -21.47
N PRO A 907 7.86 40.78 -21.20
CA PRO A 907 8.39 39.83 -22.19
C PRO A 907 7.28 38.90 -22.68
N GLY A 908 7.23 38.61 -23.99
CA GLY A 908 6.26 37.65 -24.53
C GLY A 908 6.48 36.24 -23.97
N ALA A 909 5.43 35.41 -23.92
CA ALA A 909 5.49 34.04 -23.37
C ALA A 909 6.67 33.21 -23.92
N LYS A 910 6.96 33.36 -25.22
CA LYS A 910 8.12 32.71 -25.86
C LYS A 910 9.47 33.15 -25.28
N ALA A 911 9.64 34.45 -24.99
CA ALA A 911 10.86 34.98 -24.38
C ALA A 911 11.04 34.50 -22.93
N ILE A 912 9.93 34.35 -22.19
CA ILE A 912 9.93 33.78 -20.82
C ILE A 912 10.34 32.31 -20.86
N ALA A 913 9.77 31.51 -21.75
CA ALA A 913 10.11 30.10 -21.92
C ALA A 913 11.58 29.90 -22.35
N GLU A 914 12.07 30.71 -23.30
CA GLU A 914 13.48 30.69 -23.73
C GLU A 914 14.43 31.09 -22.60
N HIS A 915 14.09 32.09 -21.78
CA HIS A 915 14.89 32.45 -20.61
C HIS A 915 14.98 31.28 -19.62
N PHE A 916 13.85 30.68 -19.22
CA PHE A 916 13.87 29.54 -18.30
C PHE A 916 14.58 28.32 -18.87
N SER A 917 14.49 28.06 -20.18
CA SER A 917 15.25 27.00 -20.83
C SER A 917 16.76 27.21 -20.71
N LYS A 918 17.23 28.45 -20.95
CA LYS A 918 18.66 28.81 -20.81
C LYS A 918 19.12 28.74 -19.36
N SER A 919 18.34 29.32 -18.44
CA SER A 919 18.67 29.35 -17.01
C SER A 919 18.68 27.96 -16.38
N LEU A 920 17.79 27.06 -16.82
CA LEU A 920 17.78 25.66 -16.36
C LEU A 920 18.99 24.87 -16.90
N THR A 921 19.35 25.07 -18.17
CA THR A 921 20.56 24.46 -18.76
C THR A 921 21.81 24.92 -18.00
N ALA A 922 21.89 26.22 -17.69
CA ALA A 922 22.99 26.79 -16.91
C ALA A 922 23.00 26.30 -15.45
N PHE A 923 21.86 25.93 -14.86
CA PHE A 923 21.77 25.37 -13.51
C PHE A 923 22.19 23.90 -13.49
N GLN A 924 21.72 23.11 -14.45
CA GLN A 924 22.13 21.71 -14.59
C GLN A 924 23.65 21.56 -14.84
N ALA A 925 24.25 22.55 -15.49
CA ALA A 925 25.70 22.59 -15.72
C ALA A 925 26.52 23.05 -14.48
N SER A 926 25.92 23.74 -13.50
CA SER A 926 26.69 24.45 -12.46
C SER A 926 26.96 23.68 -11.17
N GLN A 927 26.50 22.43 -11.04
CA GLN A 927 26.53 21.65 -9.77
C GLN A 927 25.89 22.33 -8.54
N ASP A 928 25.26 23.49 -8.71
CA ASP A 928 24.61 24.19 -7.59
C ASP A 928 23.39 23.41 -7.09
N ALA A 929 23.22 23.36 -5.76
CA ALA A 929 22.06 22.73 -5.15
C ALA A 929 20.78 23.58 -5.23
N PHE A 930 20.91 24.91 -5.35
CA PHE A 930 19.81 25.87 -5.37
C PHE A 930 20.18 27.13 -6.18
N ARG A 931 19.21 27.70 -6.92
CA ARG A 931 19.38 28.96 -7.64
C ARG A 931 18.05 29.71 -7.81
N VAL A 932 18.06 31.03 -7.56
CA VAL A 932 16.95 31.93 -7.93
C VAL A 932 17.10 32.33 -9.39
N LEU A 933 16.04 32.13 -10.18
CA LEU A 933 16.03 32.37 -11.63
C LEU A 933 15.53 33.76 -11.99
N CYS A 934 14.48 34.24 -11.32
CA CYS A 934 13.93 35.58 -11.55
C CYS A 934 13.13 36.09 -10.34
N THR A 935 12.92 37.40 -10.27
CA THR A 935 12.10 38.05 -9.22
C THR A 935 10.96 38.88 -9.83
N ALA A 936 9.72 38.51 -9.54
CA ALA A 936 8.52 39.25 -9.89
C ALA A 936 8.14 40.29 -8.80
N PRO A 937 7.65 41.49 -9.16
CA PRO A 937 7.45 42.00 -10.52
C PRO A 937 8.78 42.38 -11.20
N HIS A 938 8.92 42.10 -12.50
CA HIS A 938 10.14 42.38 -13.26
C HIS A 938 10.39 43.89 -13.42
N GLN A 939 11.61 44.36 -13.13
CA GLN A 939 12.05 45.76 -13.30
C GLN A 939 13.13 45.85 -14.39
N GLY A 940 12.70 45.91 -15.65
CA GLY A 940 13.62 46.04 -16.80
C GLY A 940 14.24 44.75 -17.34
N GLY A 941 14.03 43.60 -16.68
CA GLY A 941 14.49 42.27 -17.13
C GLY A 941 14.01 41.12 -16.24
N LEU A 942 14.25 39.87 -16.67
CA LEU A 942 13.92 38.63 -15.95
C LEU A 942 14.98 38.23 -14.91
N GLU A 943 16.00 39.05 -14.67
CA GLU A 943 17.10 38.74 -13.74
C GLU A 943 16.61 38.68 -12.27
N PRO A 944 17.19 37.81 -11.44
CA PRO A 944 16.87 37.72 -10.02
C PRO A 944 17.40 38.95 -9.27
N ARG A 945 16.64 39.48 -8.31
CA ARG A 945 17.06 40.61 -7.47
C ARG A 945 17.39 40.13 -6.08
N ARG A 946 18.59 40.45 -5.58
CA ARG A 946 18.96 40.09 -4.20
C ARG A 946 18.05 40.83 -3.19
N PRO A 947 17.56 40.14 -2.15
CA PRO A 947 16.74 40.77 -1.12
C PRO A 947 17.52 41.85 -0.35
N ALA A 948 16.83 42.91 0.05
CA ALA A 948 17.37 43.87 1.00
C ALA A 948 17.59 43.21 2.37
N ALA A 949 18.53 43.72 3.16
CA ALA A 949 18.82 43.21 4.51
C ALA A 949 17.64 43.34 5.49
N SER A 950 16.57 44.04 5.11
CA SER A 950 15.31 44.15 5.87
C SER A 950 14.43 42.91 5.81
N ILE A 951 14.69 41.97 4.88
CA ILE A 951 13.92 40.73 4.77
C ILE A 951 14.29 39.79 5.92
N LYS A 952 13.33 39.54 6.80
CA LYS A 952 13.47 38.67 7.97
C LYS A 952 12.73 37.35 7.83
N LYS A 953 11.76 37.29 6.91
CA LYS A 953 10.88 36.12 6.74
C LYS A 953 10.78 35.73 5.27
N LEU A 954 11.00 34.44 5.00
CA LEU A 954 10.89 33.84 3.67
C LEU A 954 9.79 32.79 3.68
N ILE A 955 8.71 33.06 2.96
CA ILE A 955 7.65 32.07 2.73
C ILE A 955 8.07 31.25 1.52
N VAL A 956 8.13 29.93 1.67
CA VAL A 956 8.52 29.00 0.61
C VAL A 956 7.32 28.13 0.25
N LEU A 957 6.81 28.32 -0.97
CA LEU A 957 5.81 27.45 -1.56
C LEU A 957 6.54 26.45 -2.49
N ASP A 958 6.55 25.18 -2.08
CA ASP A 958 7.19 24.11 -2.85
C ASP A 958 6.34 23.75 -4.08
N SER A 959 6.71 24.33 -5.21
CA SER A 959 6.00 24.34 -6.49
C SER A 959 6.17 23.07 -7.32
N SER A 960 6.01 21.90 -6.69
CA SER A 960 5.95 20.62 -7.39
C SER A 960 4.63 20.41 -8.17
N TYR A 961 3.68 21.34 -8.02
CA TYR A 961 2.39 21.34 -8.69
C TYR A 961 2.51 21.58 -10.20
N ASN A 962 1.61 20.96 -10.96
CA ASN A 962 1.62 21.00 -12.42
C ASN A 962 0.20 20.75 -12.95
N PRO A 963 -0.66 21.78 -13.13
CA PRO A 963 -0.40 23.22 -12.98
C PRO A 963 -0.63 23.78 -11.56
N PRO A 964 -0.14 25.02 -11.25
CA PRO A 964 -0.59 25.78 -10.08
C PRO A 964 -2.11 26.04 -10.10
N THR A 965 -2.74 26.00 -8.94
CA THR A 965 -4.21 26.14 -8.77
C THR A 965 -4.56 27.23 -7.75
N CYS A 966 -5.84 27.62 -7.67
CA CYS A 966 -6.33 28.58 -6.70
C CYS A 966 -6.10 28.15 -5.24
N ALA A 967 -6.09 26.83 -4.94
CA ALA A 967 -5.72 26.34 -3.61
C ALA A 967 -4.27 26.72 -3.22
N HIS A 968 -3.34 26.68 -4.17
CA HIS A 968 -1.97 27.14 -3.94
C HIS A 968 -1.90 28.66 -3.70
N ALA A 969 -2.74 29.43 -4.40
CA ALA A 969 -2.87 30.86 -4.16
C ALA A 969 -3.40 31.13 -2.74
N GLU A 970 -4.43 30.41 -2.29
CA GLU A 970 -4.96 30.56 -0.92
C GLU A 970 -3.94 30.21 0.16
N MET A 971 -3.15 29.14 -0.01
CA MET A 971 -2.06 28.81 0.91
C MET A 971 -1.05 29.96 1.03
N ALA A 972 -0.61 30.51 -0.10
CA ALA A 972 0.31 31.64 -0.14
C ALA A 972 -0.30 32.91 0.47
N LYS A 973 -1.55 33.23 0.13
CA LYS A 973 -2.29 34.38 0.68
C LYS A 973 -2.44 34.25 2.18
N SER A 974 -2.96 33.13 2.69
CA SER A 974 -3.12 32.89 4.14
C SER A 974 -1.79 33.05 4.88
N ALA A 975 -0.69 32.53 4.34
CA ALA A 975 0.64 32.69 4.93
C ALA A 975 1.11 34.15 4.95
N ILE A 976 0.93 34.89 3.85
CA ILE A 976 1.29 36.31 3.76
C ILE A 976 0.45 37.15 4.73
N LYS A 977 -0.87 36.89 4.81
CA LYS A 977 -1.79 37.56 5.74
C LYS A 977 -1.37 37.35 7.20
N ALA A 978 -1.00 36.13 7.57
CA ALA A 978 -0.53 35.82 8.93
C ALA A 978 0.84 36.43 9.24
N THR A 979 1.69 36.58 8.22
CA THR A 979 3.09 37.01 8.39
C THR A 979 3.26 38.52 8.38
N GLY A 980 2.41 39.23 7.62
CA GLY A 980 2.53 40.65 7.28
C GLY A 980 3.38 40.89 6.04
N LEU A 981 3.13 42.00 5.33
CA LEU A 981 3.84 42.37 4.10
C LEU A 981 5.25 42.92 4.34
N GLN A 982 5.49 43.57 5.49
CA GLN A 982 6.78 44.19 5.80
C GLN A 982 7.85 43.14 6.12
N GLY A 983 9.00 43.21 5.45
CA GLY A 983 10.13 42.32 5.69
C GLY A 983 9.89 40.86 5.27
N THR A 984 8.86 40.62 4.45
CA THR A 984 8.46 39.29 3.97
C THR A 984 8.73 39.14 2.49
N ARG A 985 9.22 37.96 2.10
CA ARG A 985 9.44 37.60 0.70
C ARG A 985 8.84 36.22 0.42
N LEU A 986 8.25 36.03 -0.76
CA LEU A 986 7.69 34.74 -1.16
C LEU A 986 8.62 34.09 -2.20
N MET A 987 8.82 32.79 -2.09
CA MET A 987 9.54 31.97 -3.06
C MET A 987 8.64 30.87 -3.59
N LEU A 988 8.60 30.74 -4.91
CA LEU A 988 8.05 29.59 -5.63
C LEU A 988 9.21 28.67 -6.02
N LEU A 989 9.30 27.51 -5.38
CA LEU A 989 10.46 26.62 -5.47
C LEU A 989 10.15 25.37 -6.29
N LEU A 990 10.90 25.11 -7.36
CA LEU A 990 10.76 23.91 -8.19
C LEU A 990 11.93 22.94 -7.97
N ALA A 991 11.66 21.73 -7.49
CA ALA A 991 12.66 20.65 -7.40
C ALA A 991 12.80 19.92 -8.74
N VAL A 992 14.00 19.88 -9.33
CA VAL A 992 14.26 19.17 -10.60
C VAL A 992 14.41 17.65 -10.40
N ASN A 993 14.85 17.21 -9.22
CA ASN A 993 14.95 15.80 -8.82
C ASN A 993 13.94 15.50 -7.71
N ASN A 994 12.64 15.60 -8.00
CA ASN A 994 11.60 15.36 -7.01
C ASN A 994 11.55 13.86 -6.61
N ALA A 995 11.45 13.55 -5.31
CA ALA A 995 11.49 12.18 -4.79
C ALA A 995 10.33 11.28 -5.28
N ASP A 996 9.15 11.87 -5.54
CA ASP A 996 7.91 11.11 -5.75
C ASP A 996 7.27 11.27 -7.14
N LYS A 997 7.81 12.11 -8.05
CA LYS A 997 7.14 12.45 -9.33
C LYS A 997 8.11 12.54 -10.50
N ALA A 998 7.84 11.77 -11.56
CA ALA A 998 8.50 11.87 -12.86
C ALA A 998 8.24 13.24 -13.54
N PRO A 999 9.12 13.71 -14.45
CA PRO A 999 9.01 15.04 -15.09
C PRO A 999 7.82 15.25 -16.04
N GLN A 1000 6.95 14.25 -16.23
CA GLN A 1000 5.71 14.36 -16.99
C GLN A 1000 4.61 15.03 -16.14
N PRO A 1001 3.58 15.71 -16.71
CA PRO A 1001 3.26 15.89 -18.13
C PRO A 1001 3.67 17.22 -18.80
N ALA A 1002 4.13 18.25 -18.09
CA ALA A 1002 4.64 19.50 -18.71
C ALA A 1002 6.14 19.68 -18.47
N SER A 1003 6.86 20.21 -19.46
CA SER A 1003 8.32 20.42 -19.36
C SER A 1003 8.69 21.45 -18.30
N PHE A 1004 9.88 21.35 -17.69
CA PHE A 1004 10.31 22.29 -16.64
C PHE A 1004 10.26 23.77 -17.07
N PRO A 1005 10.67 24.18 -18.28
CA PRO A 1005 10.52 25.57 -18.72
C PRO A 1005 9.05 26.03 -18.81
N GLN A 1006 8.13 25.15 -19.23
CA GLN A 1006 6.70 25.46 -19.25
C GLN A 1006 6.12 25.58 -17.83
N ARG A 1007 6.57 24.74 -16.90
CA ARG A 1007 6.19 24.84 -15.47
C ARG A 1007 6.64 26.16 -14.85
N LEU A 1008 7.89 26.57 -15.10
CA LEU A 1008 8.41 27.86 -14.65
C LEU A 1008 7.65 29.03 -15.29
N GLY A 1009 7.24 28.91 -16.55
CA GLY A 1009 6.34 29.87 -17.21
C GLY A 1009 4.97 29.99 -16.50
N MET A 1010 4.34 28.87 -16.14
CA MET A 1010 3.10 28.88 -15.36
C MET A 1010 3.31 29.42 -13.93
N MET A 1011 4.45 29.15 -13.30
CA MET A 1011 4.79 29.71 -11.98
C MET A 1011 4.95 31.23 -12.05
N GLU A 1012 5.50 31.77 -13.14
CA GLU A 1012 5.62 33.21 -13.38
C GLU A 1012 4.24 33.84 -13.56
N ALA A 1013 3.37 33.21 -14.35
CA ALA A 1013 1.99 33.63 -14.51
C ALA A 1013 1.25 33.62 -13.16
N PHE A 1014 1.40 32.56 -12.37
CA PHE A 1014 0.84 32.40 -11.04
C PHE A 1014 1.34 33.47 -10.06
N ALA A 1015 2.63 33.82 -10.09
CA ALA A 1015 3.19 34.89 -9.26
C ALA A 1015 2.49 36.23 -9.52
N TYR A 1016 2.18 36.54 -10.77
CA TYR A 1016 1.48 37.77 -11.12
C TYR A 1016 0.00 37.76 -10.77
N ASP A 1017 -0.68 36.61 -10.91
CA ASP A 1017 -2.05 36.45 -10.41
C ASP A 1017 -2.11 36.70 -8.90
N LEU A 1018 -1.16 36.14 -8.15
CA LEU A 1018 -1.05 36.36 -6.71
C LEU A 1018 -0.75 37.83 -6.34
N LEU A 1019 0.15 38.49 -7.06
CA LEU A 1019 0.47 39.91 -6.83
C LEU A 1019 -0.74 40.83 -7.06
N ASP A 1020 -1.58 40.53 -8.06
CA ASP A 1020 -2.76 41.36 -8.34
C ASP A 1020 -3.89 41.11 -7.33
N GLU A 1021 -4.11 39.85 -6.94
CA GLU A 1021 -5.07 39.53 -5.87
C GLU A 1021 -4.68 40.19 -4.53
N LEU A 1022 -3.39 40.24 -4.22
CA LEU A 1022 -2.89 40.90 -3.00
C LEU A 1022 -2.92 42.44 -3.07
N ARG A 1023 -2.85 43.03 -4.27
CA ARG A 1023 -3.03 44.49 -4.46
C ARG A 1023 -4.46 44.94 -4.21
N LEU A 1024 -5.45 44.09 -4.49
CA LEU A 1024 -6.86 44.35 -4.23
C LEU A 1024 -7.22 44.21 -2.73
N TRP A 1025 -6.31 43.64 -1.93
CA TRP A 1025 -6.50 43.34 -0.51
C TRP A 1025 -5.92 44.43 0.43
N ASP A 1026 -5.84 45.69 0.01
CA ASP A 1026 -5.36 46.76 0.89
C ASP A 1026 -6.41 47.08 1.98
N GLY A 1027 -6.28 46.39 3.11
CA GLY A 1027 -7.04 46.62 4.33
C GLY A 1027 -6.59 47.93 4.99
N ALA A 1028 -7.25 49.02 4.62
CA ALA A 1028 -7.27 50.27 5.38
C ALA A 1028 -8.71 50.60 5.77
N GLU A 1029 -9.35 49.73 6.56
CA GLU A 1029 -10.40 50.20 7.46
C GLU A 1029 -9.74 50.80 8.70
N GLY A 1030 -9.70 52.13 8.73
CA GLY A 1030 -9.31 52.91 9.91
C GLY A 1030 -7.97 53.60 9.78
N GLU A 1031 -7.88 54.67 8.98
CA GLU A 1031 -7.34 55.97 9.39
C GLU A 1031 -7.43 56.99 8.25
N LYS A 1032 -7.51 58.26 8.64
CA LYS A 1032 -7.93 59.41 7.86
C LYS A 1032 -7.19 59.56 6.52
N LYS A 1033 -7.97 59.91 5.49
CA LYS A 1033 -7.50 60.61 4.28
C LYS A 1033 -6.89 61.95 4.68
N GLU A 1034 -5.58 62.01 4.83
CA GLU A 1034 -4.80 63.23 4.73
C GLU A 1034 -3.37 62.84 4.34
N GLU A 1035 -2.91 63.44 3.23
CA GLU A 1035 -1.53 63.52 2.74
C GLU A 1035 -0.59 62.36 3.11
N ARG A 1036 -0.49 61.36 2.23
CA ARG A 1036 0.70 60.49 2.16
C ARG A 1036 1.52 60.89 0.94
N GLU A 1037 2.63 61.59 1.21
CA GLU A 1037 3.82 61.59 0.36
C GLU A 1037 4.16 60.15 -0.08
N GLU A 1038 4.80 60.00 -1.24
CA GLU A 1038 5.39 58.75 -1.73
C GLU A 1038 6.41 58.17 -0.74
N VAL A 1039 5.95 57.54 0.33
CA VAL A 1039 6.78 56.64 1.12
C VAL A 1039 6.88 55.35 0.30
N LYS A 1040 8.09 55.03 -0.16
CA LYS A 1040 8.48 53.73 -0.73
C LYS A 1040 8.12 52.59 0.26
N GLY A 1041 6.86 52.18 0.29
CA GLY A 1041 6.41 50.99 1.00
C GLY A 1041 6.87 49.74 0.25
N ASP A 1042 7.59 48.86 0.93
CA ASP A 1042 8.07 47.57 0.40
C ASP A 1042 6.90 46.80 -0.23
N ARG A 1043 6.87 46.76 -1.57
CA ARG A 1043 5.95 45.90 -2.32
C ARG A 1043 6.45 44.46 -2.20
N LEU A 1044 5.55 43.52 -1.96
CA LEU A 1044 5.88 42.09 -1.93
C LEU A 1044 6.57 41.68 -3.24
N GLU A 1045 7.74 41.07 -3.12
CA GLU A 1045 8.46 40.46 -4.24
C GLU A 1045 8.34 38.92 -4.16
N ILE A 1046 8.23 38.29 -5.32
CA ILE A 1046 8.12 36.84 -5.47
C ILE A 1046 9.31 36.32 -6.27
N ASP A 1047 10.11 35.46 -5.66
CA ASP A 1047 11.23 34.78 -6.29
C ASP A 1047 10.80 33.45 -6.91
N LEU A 1048 11.26 33.16 -8.11
CA LEU A 1048 11.15 31.83 -8.72
C LEU A 1048 12.51 31.16 -8.64
N ALA A 1049 12.57 30.00 -7.99
CA ALA A 1049 13.82 29.30 -7.72
C ALA A 1049 13.74 27.82 -8.10
N VAL A 1050 14.91 27.23 -8.33
CA VAL A 1050 15.08 25.80 -8.62
C VAL A 1050 16.05 25.16 -7.64
N THR A 1051 15.86 23.87 -7.36
CA THR A 1051 16.75 23.08 -6.50
C THR A 1051 16.89 21.65 -6.98
N THR A 1052 18.06 21.05 -6.76
CA THR A 1052 18.29 19.61 -6.95
C THR A 1052 17.92 18.77 -5.72
N MET A 1053 17.61 19.41 -4.59
CA MET A 1053 17.33 18.74 -3.33
C MET A 1053 15.88 18.24 -3.26
N PRO A 1054 15.64 16.93 -3.00
CA PRO A 1054 14.29 16.37 -2.94
C PRO A 1054 13.56 16.65 -1.62
N TYR A 1055 14.27 16.65 -0.49
CA TYR A 1055 13.68 16.69 0.85
C TYR A 1055 13.67 18.09 1.48
N PHE A 1056 12.70 18.39 2.34
CA PHE A 1056 12.55 19.72 2.96
C PHE A 1056 13.77 20.17 3.78
N HIS A 1057 14.40 19.25 4.53
CA HIS A 1057 15.58 19.57 5.32
C HIS A 1057 16.77 19.99 4.45
N ASP A 1058 16.98 19.28 3.34
CA ASP A 1058 18.00 19.57 2.33
C ASP A 1058 17.70 20.85 1.54
N LYS A 1059 16.42 21.07 1.15
CA LYS A 1059 15.98 22.31 0.49
C LYS A 1059 16.27 23.52 1.37
N SER A 1060 15.92 23.43 2.65
CA SER A 1060 16.16 24.50 3.61
C SER A 1060 17.65 24.79 3.79
N GLN A 1061 18.48 23.75 3.81
CA GLN A 1061 19.94 23.88 3.90
C GLN A 1061 20.51 24.52 2.63
N ALA A 1062 20.09 24.06 1.44
CA ALA A 1062 20.54 24.60 0.15
C ALA A 1062 20.18 26.08 -0.03
N ILE A 1063 19.02 26.53 0.48
CA ILE A 1063 18.64 27.96 0.47
C ILE A 1063 19.64 28.78 1.29
N VAL A 1064 20.04 28.29 2.48
CA VAL A 1064 21.02 28.97 3.33
C VAL A 1064 22.40 28.98 2.68
N ASP A 1065 22.84 27.83 2.19
CA ASP A 1065 24.17 27.66 1.58
C ASP A 1065 24.34 28.50 0.29
N SER A 1066 23.24 28.85 -0.38
CA SER A 1066 23.26 29.71 -1.56
C SER A 1066 23.76 31.13 -1.28
N GLY A 1067 23.67 31.61 -0.03
CA GLY A 1067 23.99 32.99 0.36
C GLY A 1067 23.14 34.06 -0.36
N PHE A 1068 22.01 33.67 -0.99
CA PHE A 1068 21.13 34.61 -1.68
C PHE A 1068 20.27 35.41 -0.70
N TYR A 1069 19.80 34.77 0.37
CA TYR A 1069 19.06 35.40 1.46
C TYR A 1069 19.96 35.63 2.68
N PRO A 1070 19.68 36.64 3.53
CA PRO A 1070 20.37 36.79 4.81
C PRO A 1070 20.28 35.51 5.66
N THR A 1071 21.36 35.16 6.35
CA THR A 1071 21.44 33.91 7.16
C THR A 1071 20.44 33.86 8.31
N GLU A 1072 19.97 35.01 8.80
CA GLU A 1072 19.00 35.13 9.88
C GLU A 1072 17.53 35.04 9.42
N THR A 1073 17.29 34.81 8.12
CA THR A 1073 15.93 34.76 7.57
C THR A 1073 15.21 33.48 8.02
N GLU A 1074 14.08 33.63 8.74
CA GLU A 1074 13.23 32.49 9.12
C GLU A 1074 12.44 32.00 7.90
N GLN A 1075 12.52 30.69 7.63
CA GLN A 1075 11.84 30.06 6.49
C GLN A 1075 10.48 29.50 6.91
N THR A 1076 9.42 29.71 6.14
CA THR A 1076 8.10 29.10 6.37
C THR A 1076 7.71 28.27 5.15
N PHE A 1077 7.78 26.95 5.25
CA PHE A 1077 7.37 26.06 4.17
C PHE A 1077 5.87 25.81 4.22
N LEU A 1078 5.22 26.03 3.07
CA LEU A 1078 3.80 25.78 2.89
C LEU A 1078 3.59 24.39 2.32
N ALA A 1079 2.75 23.57 2.95
CA ALA A 1079 2.45 22.23 2.49
C ALA A 1079 1.03 21.77 2.88
N GLY A 1080 0.55 20.71 2.23
CA GLY A 1080 -0.69 20.03 2.61
C GLY A 1080 -0.48 19.05 3.76
N PHE A 1081 -1.57 18.60 4.37
CA PHE A 1081 -1.54 17.61 5.46
C PHE A 1081 -0.91 16.27 5.06
N ASP A 1082 -1.13 15.81 3.83
CA ASP A 1082 -0.49 14.63 3.24
C ASP A 1082 1.05 14.70 3.29
N THR A 1083 1.59 15.89 3.10
CA THR A 1083 3.03 16.15 3.13
C THR A 1083 3.56 16.15 4.57
N LEU A 1084 2.78 16.62 5.54
CA LEU A 1084 3.15 16.57 6.96
C LEU A 1084 3.37 15.12 7.43
N ILE A 1085 2.50 14.21 7.02
CA ILE A 1085 2.63 12.77 7.32
C ILE A 1085 3.94 12.23 6.75
N ARG A 1086 4.31 12.63 5.52
CA ARG A 1086 5.57 12.22 4.89
C ARG A 1086 6.79 12.80 5.60
N VAL A 1087 6.74 14.07 6.01
CA VAL A 1087 7.85 14.73 6.74
C VAL A 1087 8.19 13.99 8.03
N PHE A 1088 7.20 13.48 8.76
CA PHE A 1088 7.44 12.69 9.97
C PHE A 1088 7.52 11.18 9.73
N ASN A 1089 7.65 10.72 8.49
CA ASN A 1089 7.79 9.30 8.21
C ASN A 1089 9.27 8.87 8.23
N PRO A 1090 9.70 7.97 9.14
CA PRO A 1090 11.10 7.55 9.28
C PRO A 1090 11.72 6.98 8.00
N LYS A 1091 10.92 6.44 7.07
CA LYS A 1091 11.41 5.82 5.82
C LYS A 1091 12.27 6.76 4.97
N TYR A 1092 12.08 8.08 5.10
CA TYR A 1092 12.81 9.09 4.33
C TYR A 1092 14.18 9.45 4.95
N TYR A 1093 14.50 8.93 6.14
CA TYR A 1093 15.71 9.28 6.89
C TYR A 1093 16.67 8.08 7.10
N GLY A 1094 16.34 6.91 6.51
CA GLY A 1094 17.12 5.68 6.65
C GLY A 1094 16.69 4.83 7.85
N SER A 1095 16.93 3.51 7.78
CA SER A 1095 16.55 2.59 8.86
C SER A 1095 17.41 2.82 10.12
N PRO A 1096 16.84 2.67 11.33
CA PRO A 1096 17.57 2.76 12.59
C PRO A 1096 18.72 1.74 12.72
N ASP A 1097 18.71 0.66 11.92
CA ASP A 1097 19.80 -0.33 11.86
C ASP A 1097 21.09 0.17 11.16
N SER A 1098 21.04 1.37 10.54
CA SER A 1098 22.18 1.98 9.85
C SER A 1098 23.10 2.79 10.77
N LEU A 1099 22.92 2.67 12.10
CA LEU A 1099 23.73 3.37 13.10
C LEU A 1099 25.18 2.87 13.06
N SER A 1100 26.05 3.61 12.37
CA SER A 1100 27.49 3.55 12.65
C SER A 1100 27.74 4.03 14.08
N GLU A 1101 28.67 3.40 14.80
CA GLU A 1101 29.05 3.71 16.20
C GLU A 1101 29.47 5.17 16.46
N ALA A 1102 29.54 6.01 15.42
CA ALA A 1102 30.00 7.40 15.49
C ALA A 1102 28.89 8.45 15.70
N SER A 1103 27.60 8.14 15.49
CA SER A 1103 26.51 9.13 15.64
C SER A 1103 25.51 8.73 16.73
N SER A 1104 25.51 9.44 17.85
CA SER A 1104 24.65 9.20 19.02
C SER A 1104 23.18 9.64 18.87
N GLN A 1105 22.73 10.02 17.67
CA GLN A 1105 21.38 10.56 17.44
C GLN A 1105 20.62 9.77 16.38
N PRO A 1106 19.28 9.59 16.53
CA PRO A 1106 18.43 8.98 15.52
C PRO A 1106 18.54 9.70 14.15
N PRO A 1107 18.47 8.98 13.02
CA PRO A 1107 18.62 9.58 11.68
C PRO A 1107 17.61 10.70 11.39
N ILE A 1108 16.35 10.54 11.81
CA ILE A 1108 15.32 11.57 11.69
C ILE A 1108 15.66 12.83 12.49
N LYS A 1109 16.30 12.68 13.67
CA LYS A 1109 16.71 13.79 14.54
C LYS A 1109 17.89 14.55 13.96
N ALA A 1110 18.85 13.85 13.34
CA ALA A 1110 19.96 14.46 12.63
C ALA A 1110 19.50 15.31 11.42
N ALA A 1111 18.47 14.84 10.70
CA ALA A 1111 17.95 15.54 9.51
C ALA A 1111 16.97 16.69 9.84
N LEU A 1112 15.96 16.44 10.68
CA LEU A 1112 14.90 17.41 10.97
C LEU A 1112 15.28 18.43 12.06
N GLY A 1113 16.20 18.09 12.96
CA GLY A 1113 16.66 18.99 14.01
C GLY A 1113 17.17 20.33 13.48
N PRO A 1114 18.11 20.36 12.51
CA PRO A 1114 18.56 21.59 11.87
C PRO A 1114 17.44 22.34 11.14
N LEU A 1115 16.49 21.64 10.51
CA LEU A 1115 15.35 22.25 9.82
C LEU A 1115 14.47 23.04 10.78
N PHE A 1116 13.99 22.45 11.87
CA PHE A 1116 13.07 23.12 12.81
C PHE A 1116 13.72 24.21 13.67
N ARG A 1117 15.06 24.33 13.67
CA ARG A 1117 15.75 25.49 14.26
C ARG A 1117 15.60 26.75 13.42
N ARG A 1118 15.50 26.62 12.10
CA ARG A 1118 15.52 27.73 11.12
C ARG A 1118 14.21 27.91 10.36
N ALA A 1119 13.38 26.86 10.32
CA ALA A 1119 12.18 26.81 9.52
C ALA A 1119 10.94 26.40 10.31
N ARG A 1120 9.78 26.88 9.85
CA ARG A 1120 8.44 26.48 10.28
C ARG A 1120 7.74 25.76 9.14
N LEU A 1121 6.84 24.85 9.49
CA LEU A 1121 5.92 24.22 8.54
C LEU A 1121 4.53 24.79 8.77
N ARG A 1122 3.93 25.36 7.74
CA ARG A 1122 2.53 25.80 7.79
C ARG A 1122 1.71 24.84 6.93
N ILE A 1123 0.90 24.04 7.61
CA ILE A 1123 0.18 22.91 7.04
C ILE A 1123 -1.27 23.29 6.85
N THR A 1124 -1.75 23.22 5.60
CA THR A 1124 -3.16 23.44 5.28
C THR A 1124 -3.91 22.11 5.33
N THR A 1125 -4.98 22.05 6.11
CA THR A 1125 -5.87 20.87 6.17
C THR A 1125 -6.63 20.73 4.86
N ARG A 1126 -6.84 19.48 4.46
CA ARG A 1126 -7.60 19.15 3.25
C ARG A 1126 -8.52 17.97 3.58
N PRO A 1127 -9.73 18.23 4.09
CA PRO A 1127 -10.68 17.16 4.31
C PRO A 1127 -11.07 16.58 2.95
N ASP A 1128 -10.65 15.35 2.70
CA ASP A 1128 -10.95 14.57 1.50
C ASP A 1128 -11.08 13.09 1.88
N ASN A 1129 -11.54 12.27 0.94
CA ASN A 1129 -11.79 10.86 1.18
C ASN A 1129 -10.51 10.05 1.48
N ASP A 1130 -9.33 10.57 1.09
CA ASP A 1130 -8.06 9.85 1.20
C ASP A 1130 -7.32 10.13 2.52
N TRP A 1131 -7.52 11.30 3.14
CA TRP A 1131 -6.77 11.78 4.31
C TRP A 1131 -7.64 12.15 5.51
N GLY A 1132 -8.92 11.74 5.49
CA GLY A 1132 -9.84 11.87 6.61
C GLY A 1132 -10.39 13.28 6.83
N SER A 1133 -11.29 13.41 7.82
CA SER A 1133 -11.92 14.67 8.17
C SER A 1133 -10.93 15.68 8.77
N GLY A 1134 -11.24 16.98 8.72
CA GLY A 1134 -10.39 18.01 9.33
C GLY A 1134 -10.17 17.80 10.84
N GLU A 1135 -11.09 17.12 11.52
CA GLU A 1135 -10.95 16.75 12.94
C GLU A 1135 -9.95 15.60 13.14
N GLU A 1136 -9.94 14.62 12.26
CA GLU A 1136 -8.96 13.51 12.27
C GLU A 1136 -7.55 14.03 11.99
N GLN A 1137 -7.41 14.97 11.04
CA GLN A 1137 -6.14 15.62 10.76
C GLN A 1137 -5.60 16.39 11.98
N ARG A 1138 -6.48 17.09 12.70
CA ARG A 1138 -6.14 17.74 13.99
C ARG A 1138 -5.80 16.73 15.09
N ARG A 1139 -6.49 15.59 15.14
CA ARG A 1139 -6.22 14.51 16.10
C ARG A 1139 -4.84 13.90 15.88
N TYR A 1140 -4.44 13.68 14.63
CA TYR A 1140 -3.10 13.17 14.29
C TYR A 1140 -1.98 14.07 14.84
N VAL A 1141 -2.10 15.40 14.73
CA VAL A 1141 -1.09 16.32 15.30
C VAL A 1141 -1.05 16.24 16.82
N LYS A 1142 -2.21 16.09 17.49
CA LYS A 1142 -2.26 15.87 18.94
C LYS A 1142 -1.66 14.53 19.37
N GLU A 1143 -1.80 13.47 18.56
CA GLU A 1143 -1.15 12.18 18.84
C GLU A 1143 0.39 12.26 18.71
N LEU A 1144 0.89 13.05 17.75
CA LEU A 1144 2.32 13.34 17.65
C LEU A 1144 2.85 14.02 18.92
N GLU A 1145 2.07 14.96 19.48
CA GLU A 1145 2.38 15.61 20.76
C GLU A 1145 2.28 14.64 21.95
N GLY A 1146 1.34 13.69 21.90
CA GLY A 1146 1.07 12.70 22.94
C GLY A 1146 2.08 11.54 23.06
N GLY A 1147 3.20 11.58 22.31
CA GLY A 1147 4.30 10.62 22.45
C GLY A 1147 4.70 9.90 21.16
N ARG A 1148 3.83 9.86 20.15
CA ARG A 1148 4.08 9.17 18.87
C ARG A 1148 5.30 9.72 18.12
N LEU A 1149 5.58 11.02 18.24
CA LEU A 1149 6.77 11.64 17.64
C LEU A 1149 8.08 11.19 18.33
N ALA A 1150 8.05 10.95 19.65
CA ALA A 1150 9.20 10.47 20.38
C ALA A 1150 9.49 8.98 20.07
N GLU A 1151 8.45 8.16 19.89
CA GLU A 1151 8.58 6.74 19.51
C GLU A 1151 9.33 6.55 18.18
N ILE A 1152 9.10 7.45 17.22
CA ILE A 1152 9.78 7.43 15.93
C ILE A 1152 11.15 8.13 15.95
N GLY A 1153 11.66 8.53 17.13
CA GLY A 1153 12.97 9.15 17.32
C GLY A 1153 13.01 10.66 17.05
N GLY A 1154 11.86 11.32 16.95
CA GLY A 1154 11.72 12.77 16.77
C GLY A 1154 11.71 13.57 18.09
N ASP A 1155 11.72 14.89 17.98
CA ASP A 1155 11.68 15.82 19.12
C ASP A 1155 10.31 16.50 19.21
N THR A 1156 9.66 16.46 20.37
CA THR A 1156 8.32 17.05 20.57
C THR A 1156 8.32 18.57 20.38
N ASP A 1157 9.46 19.23 20.64
CA ASP A 1157 9.62 20.68 20.45
C ASP A 1157 9.44 21.13 19.00
N TRP A 1158 9.56 20.22 18.03
CA TRP A 1158 9.32 20.53 16.62
C TRP A 1158 7.87 20.91 16.34
N LEU A 1159 6.91 20.40 17.11
CA LEU A 1159 5.48 20.69 16.89
C LEU A 1159 5.14 22.15 17.18
N ALA A 1160 5.91 22.85 18.01
CA ALA A 1160 5.77 24.31 18.22
C ALA A 1160 6.11 25.15 16.97
N ARG A 1161 6.71 24.51 15.95
CA ARG A 1161 7.06 25.09 14.64
C ARG A 1161 6.15 24.57 13.52
N VAL A 1162 5.10 23.82 13.84
CA VAL A 1162 4.11 23.29 12.90
C VAL A 1162 2.78 24.00 13.10
N ASP A 1163 2.42 24.89 12.19
CA ASP A 1163 1.17 25.66 12.22
C ASP A 1163 0.11 24.95 11.36
N LEU A 1164 -0.92 24.39 11.99
CA LEU A 1164 -2.05 23.78 11.27
C LEU A 1164 -3.14 24.84 10.99
N VAL A 1165 -3.58 24.94 9.74
CA VAL A 1165 -4.54 25.97 9.27
C VAL A 1165 -5.65 25.32 8.44
N ASP A 1166 -6.88 25.80 8.60
CA ASP A 1166 -8.00 25.30 7.81
C ASP A 1166 -7.92 25.73 6.34
N GLY A 1167 -8.13 24.76 5.43
CA GLY A 1167 -8.30 25.01 4.01
C GLY A 1167 -9.66 25.66 3.71
N VAL A 1168 -9.67 26.65 2.80
CA VAL A 1168 -10.90 27.34 2.36
C VAL A 1168 -11.33 26.75 1.02
N GLY A 1169 -12.46 26.03 0.99
CA GLY A 1169 -13.05 25.46 -0.25
C GLY A 1169 -12.70 23.99 -0.51
N GLY A 1170 -13.55 23.32 -1.29
CA GLY A 1170 -13.45 21.89 -1.62
C GLY A 1170 -12.14 21.48 -2.31
N ALA A 1171 -11.93 20.17 -2.47
CA ALA A 1171 -10.67 19.51 -2.82
C ALA A 1171 -10.10 19.87 -4.22
N VAL A 1172 -9.62 21.10 -4.45
CA VAL A 1172 -8.99 21.54 -5.71
C VAL A 1172 -7.60 20.91 -5.86
N SER A 1173 -7.43 19.97 -6.81
CA SER A 1173 -6.13 19.36 -7.13
C SER A 1173 -5.63 19.70 -8.53
N SER A 1174 -4.31 19.76 -8.72
CA SER A 1174 -3.69 19.86 -10.06
C SER A 1174 -4.04 18.66 -10.95
N SER A 1175 -4.45 17.52 -10.38
CA SER A 1175 -4.93 16.36 -11.14
C SER A 1175 -6.30 16.64 -11.78
N ARG A 1176 -7.24 17.20 -11.01
CA ARG A 1176 -8.56 17.61 -11.52
C ARG A 1176 -8.44 18.68 -12.60
N ALA A 1177 -7.55 19.67 -12.42
CA ALA A 1177 -7.30 20.67 -13.45
C ALA A 1177 -6.82 20.05 -14.79
N ARG A 1178 -5.99 19.00 -14.75
CA ARG A 1178 -5.52 18.28 -15.95
C ARG A 1178 -6.60 17.41 -16.60
N GLU A 1179 -7.51 16.87 -15.80
CA GLU A 1179 -8.66 16.12 -16.28
C GLU A 1179 -9.64 17.01 -17.03
N LEU A 1180 -9.98 18.16 -16.46
CA LEU A 1180 -10.87 19.15 -17.09
C LEU A 1180 -10.34 19.67 -18.43
N VAL A 1181 -9.01 19.82 -18.56
CA VAL A 1181 -8.37 20.16 -19.83
C VAL A 1181 -8.57 19.06 -20.88
N ARG A 1182 -8.40 17.78 -20.50
CA ARG A 1182 -8.63 16.62 -21.40
C ARG A 1182 -10.10 16.45 -21.79
N GLU A 1183 -11.01 16.81 -20.89
CA GLU A 1183 -12.46 16.77 -21.12
C GLU A 1183 -12.97 17.96 -21.95
N GLY A 1184 -12.15 18.99 -22.15
CA GLY A 1184 -12.54 20.22 -22.87
C GLY A 1184 -13.50 21.13 -22.08
N ASN A 1185 -13.61 20.95 -20.76
CA ASN A 1185 -14.50 21.74 -19.90
C ASN A 1185 -13.80 23.02 -19.41
N VAL A 1186 -13.82 24.05 -20.25
CA VAL A 1186 -13.10 25.32 -20.02
C VAL A 1186 -13.73 26.16 -18.88
N GLU A 1187 -15.04 26.04 -18.65
CA GLU A 1187 -15.74 26.79 -17.61
C GLU A 1187 -15.35 26.32 -16.21
N GLU A 1188 -15.37 25.01 -15.94
CA GLU A 1188 -14.91 24.48 -14.65
C GLU A 1188 -13.42 24.73 -14.42
N LEU A 1189 -12.59 24.65 -15.47
CA LEU A 1189 -11.15 24.94 -15.35
C LEU A 1189 -10.88 26.36 -14.85
N SER A 1190 -11.70 27.34 -15.27
CA SER A 1190 -11.58 28.74 -14.84
C SER A 1190 -11.81 28.94 -13.34
N GLY A 1191 -12.52 28.02 -12.68
CA GLY A 1191 -12.69 28.02 -11.22
C GLY A 1191 -11.53 27.36 -10.45
N LEU A 1192 -10.67 26.59 -11.12
CA LEU A 1192 -9.57 25.85 -10.46
C LEU A 1192 -8.19 26.52 -10.62
N VAL A 1193 -7.96 27.28 -11.69
CA VAL A 1193 -6.66 27.92 -11.97
C VAL A 1193 -6.81 29.41 -12.26
N GLY A 1194 -5.80 30.21 -11.90
CA GLY A 1194 -5.78 31.64 -12.20
C GLY A 1194 -5.81 31.94 -13.70
N GLU A 1195 -6.37 33.08 -14.08
CA GLU A 1195 -6.61 33.45 -15.49
C GLU A 1195 -5.32 33.49 -16.33
N ARG A 1196 -4.17 33.91 -15.76
CA ARG A 1196 -2.92 33.90 -16.52
C ARG A 1196 -2.34 32.50 -16.67
N VAL A 1197 -2.52 31.64 -15.68
CA VAL A 1197 -2.13 30.23 -15.76
C VAL A 1197 -2.98 29.52 -16.81
N ARG A 1198 -4.30 29.74 -16.83
CA ARG A 1198 -5.21 29.20 -17.85
C ARG A 1198 -4.79 29.59 -19.27
N ARG A 1199 -4.54 30.89 -19.50
CA ARG A 1199 -4.05 31.37 -20.80
C ARG A 1199 -2.73 30.74 -21.23
N TRP A 1200 -1.88 30.35 -20.29
CA TRP A 1200 -0.64 29.64 -20.57
C TRP A 1200 -0.92 28.19 -21.00
N ILE A 1201 -1.84 27.51 -20.33
CA ILE A 1201 -2.30 26.15 -20.67
C ILE A 1201 -2.91 26.12 -22.07
N ASP A 1202 -3.85 27.03 -22.35
CA ASP A 1202 -4.56 27.11 -23.63
C ASP A 1202 -3.60 27.43 -24.79
N ARG A 1203 -2.65 28.35 -24.58
CA ARG A 1203 -1.71 28.79 -25.62
C ARG A 1203 -0.72 27.71 -26.01
N GLU A 1204 -0.17 27.01 -25.03
CA GLU A 1204 0.89 26.01 -25.24
C GLU A 1204 0.33 24.59 -25.44
N GLY A 1205 -1.00 24.43 -25.44
CA GLY A 1205 -1.68 23.14 -25.61
C GLY A 1205 -1.29 22.13 -24.52
N LEU A 1206 -1.11 22.59 -23.30
CA LEU A 1206 -0.62 21.74 -22.21
C LEU A 1206 -1.74 20.84 -21.69
N TYR A 1207 -1.43 19.58 -21.41
CA TYR A 1207 -2.35 18.58 -20.84
C TYR A 1207 -3.53 18.19 -21.73
N ALA A 1208 -3.54 18.61 -23.00
CA ALA A 1208 -4.50 18.17 -24.01
C ALA A 1208 -4.31 16.69 -24.40
#